data_AF-A0A060ZWT5-F1
#
_entry.id   AF-A0A060ZWT5-F1
#
_cell.length_a   1.000
_cell.length_b   1.000
_cell.length_c   1.000
_cell.angle_alpha   90.00
_cell.angle_beta   90.00
_cell.angle_gamma   90.00
#
_symmetry.space_group_name_H-M   'P 1'
#
loop_
_entity.id
_entity.type
_entity.pdbx_description
1 polymer ?
#
loop_
_entity_poly.entity_id
_entity_poly.type
_entity_poly.pdbx_seq_one_letter_code
_entity_poly.pdbx_strand_id
1 'polypeptide(L)'
;MSGPPPPHTEGRASGQGRVFQSTGDQHITEHHHHYAPGPGASLFAETAAPPAPLSATGMGPDSVRIPLVGRVPSVLRDRADLMRRLRMAVDGDVGQIHVLHGMGGCGKTAVAHALFTEAVHDQARIGLWVNASERLSLRTGMLAVAADRGAGPGELAAAHSGQRAAADLVWHHLDRSPERWLLVIDNADDPAILVEGGWLRASPRGTVLVTTRYGTSRAWRNAFLHPVDVLPTEDAAQVLCDLAPHAGTPAAAEQVAIRLGCLPLALTLAGSYLHHQLLESWSMDEYRTRLEDDPIGLIDRGAALDSGRSESRHLVSRTWQLSLDALADQGLPEATTLLRLLSCWSADPLPLTVLAPASLGGTGLLDSARVEPALRGLIDHSLATIVSAPPGADGERPVRCVQVHGVLLDSISSGIPADQRATLAEAAASLLEAALPAEAGSGGGDGYVALLVPHVAGLLRRVDGGAVDQVVDLAVRLSERIHENGDYAAALALAEEAAGAGEQVLGTEHPLTLSALQRTGRSLFRLGRIAESEDVHSRVLRVRERILGPDHPDTLESCHGLQQPLFRMGRKDEALALLRRAADGRRRVLGVDDPNALKSRAMLIEGLAVCDKEEEFDRTSPQTIEDCTRFLSANHPTSISARHVYAFGVYRFGRAIEAEPLARRVLADRERIQGVDHPKTLGVLHLLGGVTAALGQWDEAIRITKRCIDGRERGLGAQHPFVIEAYSQLAHCLAGARRIEEAQSMAREILPLCERILGPDHPETLRARRILAT
;
A
#
# COMPACT_ATOMS: atom_id res chain seq x y z
N MET A 1 2.64 31.26 -42.01
CA MET A 1 3.30 32.27 -41.16
C MET A 1 2.73 32.12 -39.77
N SER A 2 3.55 31.59 -38.87
CA SER A 2 3.27 31.39 -37.45
C SER A 2 3.35 32.73 -36.72
N GLY A 3 2.33 33.09 -35.94
CA GLY A 3 2.45 34.09 -34.87
C GLY A 3 2.85 33.38 -33.56
N PRO A 4 3.60 34.05 -32.66
CA PRO A 4 4.15 33.40 -31.48
C PRO A 4 3.05 33.12 -30.45
N PRO A 5 3.12 32.00 -29.68
CA PRO A 5 2.31 31.89 -28.48
C PRO A 5 2.74 32.94 -27.44
N PRO A 6 1.80 33.53 -26.69
CA PRO A 6 2.05 34.57 -25.69
C PRO A 6 2.84 34.06 -24.47
N PRO A 7 3.46 34.96 -23.69
CA PRO A 7 4.47 34.64 -22.70
C PRO A 7 3.93 33.81 -21.53
N HIS A 8 4.70 32.79 -21.13
CA HIS A 8 4.57 32.13 -19.83
C HIS A 8 4.70 33.19 -18.73
N THR A 9 3.68 33.34 -17.91
CA THR A 9 3.75 34.12 -16.68
C THR A 9 3.78 33.14 -15.52
N GLU A 10 4.92 33.04 -14.84
CA GLU A 10 5.04 32.34 -13.56
C GLU A 10 4.23 33.09 -12.50
N GLY A 11 3.34 32.37 -11.80
CA GLY A 11 2.60 32.88 -10.65
C GLY A 11 2.80 31.97 -9.45
N ARG A 12 3.48 32.46 -8.41
CA ARG A 12 3.46 31.89 -7.06
C ARG A 12 2.20 32.34 -6.34
N ALA A 13 1.54 31.43 -5.64
CA ALA A 13 0.46 31.77 -4.71
C ALA A 13 0.89 31.51 -3.26
N SER A 14 0.85 32.56 -2.43
CA SER A 14 0.95 32.51 -0.98
C SER A 14 -0.32 33.12 -0.39
N GLY A 15 -1.05 32.34 0.42
CA GLY A 15 -2.06 32.84 1.38
C GLY A 15 -3.32 33.50 0.80
N GLN A 16 -4.47 32.88 1.09
CA GLN A 16 -5.83 33.44 1.01
C GLN A 16 -6.24 34.12 -0.32
N GLY A 17 -6.86 33.36 -1.23
CA GLY A 17 -7.56 33.94 -2.39
C GLY A 17 -8.61 32.99 -2.97
N ARG A 18 -9.86 33.46 -3.09
CA ARG A 18 -10.90 32.80 -3.88
C ARG A 18 -10.45 32.73 -5.35
N VAL A 19 -10.59 31.55 -5.96
CA VAL A 19 -10.31 31.34 -7.39
C VAL A 19 -11.43 31.98 -8.20
N PHE A 20 -11.13 33.02 -8.97
CA PHE A 20 -11.98 33.45 -10.07
C PHE A 20 -11.54 32.70 -11.33
N GLN A 21 -12.45 31.87 -11.82
CA GLN A 21 -12.26 31.00 -12.99
C GLN A 21 -12.42 31.81 -14.29
N SER A 22 -11.49 31.65 -15.22
CA SER A 22 -11.75 31.94 -16.63
C SER A 22 -11.22 30.79 -17.49
N THR A 23 -12.13 29.87 -17.78
CA THR A 23 -12.12 28.82 -18.84
C THR A 23 -10.99 27.78 -18.84
N GLY A 24 -11.40 26.52 -18.65
CA GLY A 24 -10.60 25.31 -18.79
C GLY A 24 -10.88 24.32 -17.66
N ASP A 25 -11.34 23.10 -17.99
CA ASP A 25 -11.65 22.06 -17.00
C ASP A 25 -10.38 21.62 -16.28
N GLN A 26 -10.25 22.03 -15.01
CA GLN A 26 -9.29 21.45 -14.08
C GLN A 26 -10.07 20.60 -13.08
N HIS A 27 -9.76 19.31 -13.03
CA HIS A 27 -10.22 18.43 -11.97
C HIS A 27 -9.44 18.78 -10.71
N ILE A 28 -10.03 19.57 -9.82
CA ILE A 28 -9.49 19.84 -8.49
C ILE A 28 -10.18 18.87 -7.54
N THR A 29 -9.45 17.84 -7.09
CA THR A 29 -9.92 16.95 -6.04
C THR A 29 -9.64 17.61 -4.68
N GLU A 30 -10.59 18.39 -4.17
CA GLU A 30 -10.55 18.84 -2.77
C GLU A 30 -11.05 17.70 -1.87
N HIS A 31 -10.17 17.20 -1.00
CA HIS A 31 -10.52 16.19 -0.01
C HIS A 31 -11.24 16.83 1.17
N HIS A 32 -12.57 16.98 1.06
CA HIS A 32 -13.42 17.38 2.18
C HIS A 32 -13.75 16.14 3.02
N HIS A 33 -13.00 15.95 4.12
CA HIS A 33 -13.41 14.98 5.12
C HIS A 33 -14.61 15.55 5.90
N HIS A 34 -15.83 15.22 5.49
CA HIS A 34 -17.03 15.57 6.25
C HIS A 34 -17.11 14.72 7.51
N TYR A 35 -16.56 15.18 8.64
CA TYR A 35 -16.84 14.60 9.96
C TYR A 35 -18.29 14.93 10.32
N ALA A 36 -19.11 13.92 10.58
CA ALA A 36 -20.47 14.15 11.04
C ALA A 36 -20.43 14.69 12.49
N PRO A 37 -21.27 15.67 12.84
CA PRO A 37 -21.34 16.18 14.20
C PRO A 37 -21.94 15.11 15.13
N GLY A 38 -21.13 14.58 16.04
CA GLY A 38 -21.57 13.64 17.07
C GLY A 38 -20.69 13.73 18.32
N PRO A 39 -21.23 14.06 19.50
CA PRO A 39 -20.44 14.12 20.73
C PRO A 39 -20.18 12.69 21.27
N GLY A 40 -18.96 12.18 21.13
CA GLY A 40 -18.56 10.85 21.60
C GLY A 40 -18.26 9.92 20.44
N ALA A 41 -17.27 9.03 20.60
CA ALA A 41 -16.85 8.13 19.53
C ALA A 41 -17.96 7.13 19.17
N SER A 42 -18.84 7.58 18.30
CA SER A 42 -19.81 6.84 17.51
C SER A 42 -19.12 5.63 16.85
N LEU A 43 -19.71 4.44 16.83
CA LEU A 43 -19.25 3.32 15.98
C LEU A 43 -19.39 3.66 14.49
N PHE A 44 -20.25 4.61 14.10
CA PHE A 44 -20.27 5.17 12.74
C PHE A 44 -19.11 6.15 12.49
N ALA A 45 -18.68 6.86 13.53
CA ALA A 45 -17.41 7.56 13.55
C ALA A 45 -16.32 6.58 13.95
N GLU A 46 -16.03 5.58 13.11
CA GLU A 46 -14.87 4.73 13.31
C GLU A 46 -13.64 5.65 13.41
N THR A 47 -13.19 5.92 14.63
CA THR A 47 -11.88 6.52 14.86
C THR A 47 -10.90 5.62 14.13
N ALA A 48 -10.02 6.19 13.31
CA ALA A 48 -8.81 5.45 12.95
C ALA A 48 -8.33 4.78 14.23
N ALA A 49 -8.19 3.44 14.21
CA ALA A 49 -7.32 2.84 15.21
C ALA A 49 -6.03 3.66 15.13
N PRO A 50 -5.37 3.99 16.26
CA PRO A 50 -4.02 4.44 16.08
C PRO A 50 -3.33 3.31 15.29
N PRO A 51 -2.36 3.61 14.42
CA PRO A 51 -1.42 2.55 14.08
C PRO A 51 -1.04 1.87 15.41
N ALA A 52 -0.96 0.54 15.43
CA ALA A 52 -0.36 -0.13 16.59
C ALA A 52 0.90 0.66 16.96
N PRO A 53 1.14 0.98 18.25
CA PRO A 53 2.25 1.85 18.62
C PRO A 53 3.52 1.27 18.02
N LEU A 54 4.03 1.91 16.95
CA LEU A 54 5.34 1.62 16.43
C LEU A 54 6.27 1.94 17.57
N SER A 55 6.94 0.90 18.06
CA SER A 55 7.77 0.93 19.24
C SER A 55 8.65 2.18 19.23
N ALA A 56 8.60 2.92 20.34
CA ALA A 56 9.31 4.17 20.53
C ALA A 56 10.81 3.91 20.75
N THR A 57 11.50 3.47 19.70
CA THR A 57 12.96 3.41 19.63
C THR A 57 13.35 3.82 18.22
N GLY A 58 13.92 5.02 18.09
CA GLY A 58 14.28 5.60 16.81
C GLY A 58 15.28 4.74 16.06
N MET A 59 14.83 4.18 14.93
CA MET A 59 15.54 3.93 13.67
C MET A 59 14.41 3.73 12.65
N GLY A 60 14.46 4.44 11.52
CA GLY A 60 13.44 4.31 10.47
C GLY A 60 13.42 2.91 9.85
N PRO A 61 12.43 2.59 9.00
CA PRO A 61 12.49 1.37 8.21
C PRO A 61 13.69 1.44 7.26
N ASP A 62 14.77 0.73 7.60
CA ASP A 62 16.05 0.66 6.88
C ASP A 62 15.96 0.04 5.46
N SER A 63 14.75 -0.20 4.94
CA SER A 63 14.50 -0.73 3.58
C SER A 63 14.99 0.18 2.47
N VAL A 64 14.96 1.50 2.69
CA VAL A 64 15.32 2.46 1.65
C VAL A 64 16.81 2.81 1.65
N ARG A 65 17.56 2.44 2.68
CA ARG A 65 19.00 2.72 2.76
C ARG A 65 19.86 1.71 2.00
N ILE A 66 19.31 0.53 1.78
CA ILE A 66 19.99 -0.60 1.16
C ILE A 66 19.27 -0.93 -0.14
N PRO A 67 19.92 -0.73 -1.31
CA PRO A 67 19.36 -1.18 -2.58
C PRO A 67 19.13 -2.69 -2.55
N LEU A 68 17.87 -3.13 -2.71
CA LEU A 68 17.52 -4.54 -2.90
C LEU A 68 17.74 -4.93 -4.37
N VAL A 69 19.01 -4.83 -4.79
CA VAL A 69 19.49 -5.16 -6.13
C VAL A 69 20.40 -6.38 -5.99
N GLY A 70 20.28 -7.34 -6.92
CA GLY A 70 21.17 -8.50 -7.00
C GLY A 70 22.64 -8.14 -7.28
N ARG A 71 23.47 -9.14 -7.63
CA ARG A 71 24.89 -8.91 -7.92
C ARG A 71 25.09 -7.87 -9.04
N VAL A 72 25.71 -6.75 -8.68
CA VAL A 72 26.07 -5.68 -9.61
C VAL A 72 27.43 -6.02 -10.26
N PRO A 73 27.66 -5.68 -11.54
CA PRO A 73 28.96 -5.88 -12.18
C PRO A 73 30.09 -5.23 -11.38
N SER A 74 31.23 -5.91 -11.28
CA SER A 74 32.43 -5.37 -10.64
C SER A 74 32.99 -4.14 -11.37
N VAL A 75 32.77 -4.05 -12.69
CA VAL A 75 33.21 -2.95 -13.54
C VAL A 75 32.07 -2.48 -14.43
N LEU A 76 31.72 -1.20 -14.36
CA LEU A 76 30.78 -0.55 -15.29
C LEU A 76 31.50 -0.08 -16.55
N ARG A 77 31.55 -0.95 -17.57
CA ARG A 77 32.17 -0.67 -18.87
C ARG A 77 31.35 0.30 -19.72
N ASP A 78 32.01 1.16 -20.49
CA ASP A 78 31.38 2.20 -21.34
C ASP A 78 30.39 3.14 -20.60
N ARG A 79 30.54 3.33 -19.28
CA ARG A 79 29.65 4.23 -18.51
C ARG A 79 30.38 5.39 -17.84
N ALA A 80 31.67 5.59 -18.12
CA ALA A 80 32.50 6.60 -17.46
C ALA A 80 31.99 8.05 -17.68
N ASP A 81 31.63 8.41 -18.92
CA ASP A 81 31.11 9.75 -19.23
C ASP A 81 29.72 9.98 -18.62
N LEU A 82 28.86 8.97 -18.66
CA LEU A 82 27.55 9.01 -18.01
C LEU A 82 27.70 9.19 -16.50
N MET A 83 28.53 8.36 -15.86
CA MET A 83 28.84 8.46 -14.43
C MET A 83 29.42 9.82 -14.07
N ARG A 84 30.33 10.38 -14.88
CA ARG A 84 30.86 11.73 -14.66
C ARG A 84 29.76 12.79 -14.64
N ARG A 85 28.83 12.75 -15.60
CA ARG A 85 27.69 13.68 -15.65
C ARG A 85 26.75 13.51 -14.45
N LEU A 86 26.47 12.27 -14.06
CA LEU A 86 25.61 11.99 -12.91
C LEU A 86 26.26 12.43 -11.59
N ARG A 87 27.57 12.21 -11.41
CA ARG A 87 28.33 12.71 -10.25
C ARG A 87 28.27 14.22 -10.16
N MET A 88 28.54 14.93 -11.26
CA MET A 88 28.44 16.39 -11.30
C MET A 88 27.03 16.88 -10.94
N ALA A 89 26.00 16.17 -11.38
CA ALA A 89 24.62 16.52 -11.05
C ALA A 89 24.30 16.29 -9.57
N VAL A 90 24.74 15.15 -9.03
CA VAL A 90 24.62 14.86 -7.60
C VAL A 90 25.35 15.95 -6.81
N ASP A 91 26.61 16.24 -7.14
CA ASP A 91 27.46 17.28 -6.51
C ASP A 91 26.92 18.71 -6.61
N GLY A 92 26.06 18.98 -7.59
CA GLY A 92 25.48 20.30 -7.83
C GLY A 92 24.65 20.84 -6.65
N ASP A 93 24.53 22.17 -6.60
CA ASP A 93 23.71 22.89 -5.61
C ASP A 93 22.21 22.89 -5.93
N VAL A 94 21.85 22.57 -7.16
CA VAL A 94 20.46 22.51 -7.61
C VAL A 94 20.10 21.04 -7.76
N GLY A 95 19.23 20.54 -6.88
CA GLY A 95 18.74 19.17 -7.04
C GLY A 95 17.80 19.06 -8.23
N GLN A 96 18.11 18.12 -9.10
CA GLN A 96 17.46 17.90 -10.39
C GLN A 96 16.95 16.47 -10.48
N ILE A 97 16.14 16.21 -11.51
CA ILE A 97 15.58 14.91 -11.80
C ILE A 97 16.33 14.33 -13.00
N HIS A 98 16.91 13.16 -12.85
CA HIS A 98 17.66 12.45 -13.87
C HIS A 98 16.96 11.13 -14.17
N VAL A 99 16.80 10.79 -15.44
CA VAL A 99 16.10 9.58 -15.86
C VAL A 99 17.05 8.76 -16.74
N LEU A 100 17.45 7.59 -16.24
CA LEU A 100 18.12 6.57 -17.04
C LEU A 100 17.05 5.78 -17.79
N HIS A 101 17.08 5.85 -19.11
CA HIS A 101 16.12 5.12 -19.94
C HIS A 101 16.80 4.27 -21.01
N GLY A 102 16.20 3.13 -21.35
CA GLY A 102 16.77 2.19 -22.30
C GLY A 102 16.14 0.82 -22.20
N MET A 103 16.51 -0.09 -23.11
CA MET A 103 15.94 -1.44 -23.17
C MET A 103 16.12 -2.24 -21.87
N GLY A 104 15.28 -3.25 -21.65
CA GLY A 104 15.45 -4.16 -20.53
C GLY A 104 16.82 -4.86 -20.57
N GLY A 105 17.52 -4.94 -19.44
CA GLY A 105 18.83 -5.60 -19.36
C GLY A 105 20.04 -4.80 -19.84
N CYS A 106 19.88 -3.52 -20.23
CA CYS A 106 21.00 -2.66 -20.64
C CYS A 106 21.87 -2.11 -19.48
N GLY A 107 21.57 -2.46 -18.22
CA GLY A 107 22.39 -2.09 -17.07
C GLY A 107 22.02 -0.76 -16.37
N LYS A 108 20.80 -0.22 -16.59
CA LYS A 108 20.33 1.01 -15.91
C LYS A 108 20.44 0.92 -14.39
N THR A 109 19.89 -0.14 -13.81
CA THR A 109 19.92 -0.39 -12.36
C THR A 109 21.36 -0.53 -11.83
N ALA A 110 22.27 -1.10 -12.63
CA ALA A 110 23.68 -1.20 -12.27
C ALA A 110 24.37 0.19 -12.24
N VAL A 111 24.08 1.06 -13.21
CA VAL A 111 24.57 2.46 -13.21
C VAL A 111 24.01 3.22 -12.01
N ALA A 112 22.70 3.10 -11.75
CA ALA A 112 22.07 3.74 -10.59
C ALA A 112 22.66 3.25 -9.27
N HIS A 113 22.92 1.95 -9.14
CA HIS A 113 23.54 1.37 -7.95
C HIS A 113 24.97 1.87 -7.75
N ALA A 114 25.80 1.92 -8.80
CA ALA A 114 27.15 2.45 -8.65
C ALA A 114 27.16 3.92 -8.25
N LEU A 115 26.27 4.74 -8.84
CA LEU A 115 26.12 6.14 -8.43
C LEU A 115 25.68 6.23 -6.97
N PHE A 116 24.75 5.39 -6.55
CA PHE A 116 24.28 5.34 -5.17
C PHE A 116 25.42 5.00 -4.21
N THR A 117 26.17 3.93 -4.48
CA THR A 117 27.31 3.51 -3.66
C THR A 117 28.35 4.63 -3.55
N GLU A 118 28.72 5.25 -4.66
CA GLU A 118 29.69 6.36 -4.69
C GLU A 118 29.17 7.60 -3.95
N ALA A 119 27.90 7.99 -4.16
CA ALA A 119 27.32 9.16 -3.49
C ALA A 119 27.22 8.96 -1.96
N VAL A 120 26.92 7.74 -1.50
CA VAL A 120 26.79 7.41 -0.07
C VAL A 120 28.16 7.32 0.59
N HIS A 121 29.12 6.62 -0.02
CA HIS A 121 30.44 6.41 0.58
C HIS A 121 31.40 7.59 0.40
N ASP A 122 31.49 8.14 -0.81
CA ASP A 122 32.54 9.10 -1.17
C ASP A 122 32.08 10.56 -1.01
N GLN A 123 30.77 10.82 -1.12
CA GLN A 123 30.21 12.18 -1.11
C GLN A 123 29.38 12.49 0.15
N ALA A 124 29.39 11.60 1.14
CA ALA A 124 28.68 11.73 2.42
C ALA A 124 27.19 12.10 2.28
N ARG A 125 26.51 11.52 1.26
CA ARG A 125 25.08 11.74 1.05
C ARG A 125 24.24 10.65 1.67
N ILE A 126 23.01 11.03 2.01
CA ILE A 126 21.98 10.08 2.35
C ILE A 126 21.44 9.44 1.07
N GLY A 127 21.78 8.16 0.87
CA GLY A 127 21.20 7.33 -0.17
C GLY A 127 19.83 6.80 0.22
N LEU A 128 18.86 6.97 -0.67
CA LEU A 128 17.52 6.44 -0.60
C LEU A 128 17.20 5.65 -1.88
N TRP A 129 16.71 4.43 -1.75
CA TRP A 129 16.40 3.54 -2.87
C TRP A 129 14.97 3.01 -2.74
N VAL A 130 14.16 3.21 -3.78
CA VAL A 130 12.76 2.81 -3.82
C VAL A 130 12.50 1.99 -5.09
N ASN A 131 11.86 0.85 -4.93
CA ASN A 131 11.38 0.05 -6.06
C ASN A 131 10.02 0.58 -6.54
N ALA A 132 9.90 0.80 -7.84
CA ALA A 132 8.71 1.30 -8.52
C ALA A 132 8.18 0.34 -9.59
N SER A 133 8.52 -0.95 -9.50
CA SER A 133 7.94 -2.02 -10.33
C SER A 133 6.42 -2.09 -10.20
N GLU A 134 5.90 -1.78 -9.00
CA GLU A 134 4.48 -1.81 -8.67
C GLU A 134 4.06 -0.52 -7.96
N ARG A 135 2.80 -0.10 -8.17
CA ARG A 135 2.22 1.09 -7.52
C ARG A 135 2.32 1.01 -5.99
N LEU A 136 2.03 -0.17 -5.42
CA LEU A 136 2.08 -0.41 -3.98
C LEU A 136 3.52 -0.42 -3.45
N SER A 137 4.47 -1.03 -4.17
CA SER A 137 5.89 -1.00 -3.82
C SER A 137 6.44 0.43 -3.78
N LEU A 138 6.10 1.25 -4.78
CA LEU A 138 6.49 2.66 -4.82
C LEU A 138 5.95 3.41 -3.60
N ARG A 139 4.65 3.30 -3.31
CA ARG A 139 4.02 3.98 -2.18
C ARG A 139 4.67 3.61 -0.86
N THR A 140 4.85 2.31 -0.60
CA THR A 140 5.47 1.80 0.63
C THR A 140 6.91 2.30 0.76
N GLY A 141 7.71 2.19 -0.31
CA GLY A 141 9.09 2.68 -0.30
C GLY A 141 9.19 4.19 -0.09
N MET A 142 8.31 4.99 -0.71
CA MET A 142 8.28 6.44 -0.52
C MET A 142 7.86 6.82 0.92
N LEU A 143 6.89 6.15 1.52
CA LEU A 143 6.54 6.39 2.93
C LEU A 143 7.66 5.96 3.88
N ALA A 144 8.43 4.93 3.55
CA ALA A 144 9.66 4.57 4.26
C ALA A 144 10.73 5.67 4.14
N VAL A 145 10.85 6.32 2.98
CA VAL A 145 11.70 7.52 2.82
C VAL A 145 11.28 8.63 3.78
N ALA A 146 9.98 8.95 3.88
CA ALA A 146 9.51 9.96 4.84
C ALA A 146 9.88 9.59 6.29
N ALA A 147 9.63 8.34 6.68
CA ALA A 147 9.94 7.83 8.02
C ALA A 147 11.43 7.97 8.36
N ASP A 148 12.31 7.55 7.45
CA ASP A 148 13.77 7.67 7.60
C ASP A 148 14.24 9.14 7.60
N ARG A 149 13.54 10.05 6.92
CA ARG A 149 13.81 11.51 7.00
C ARG A 149 13.24 12.20 8.23
N GLY A 150 12.51 11.49 9.10
CA GLY A 150 12.03 12.00 10.38
C GLY A 150 10.51 12.18 10.48
N ALA A 151 9.72 11.61 9.55
CA ALA A 151 8.28 11.58 9.69
C ALA A 151 7.86 10.77 10.91
N GLY A 152 7.08 11.38 11.79
CA GLY A 152 6.58 10.72 12.99
C GLY A 152 5.51 9.66 12.69
N PRO A 153 5.27 8.69 13.59
CA PRO A 153 4.23 7.67 13.41
C PRO A 153 2.84 8.24 13.10
N GLY A 154 2.48 9.38 13.72
CA GLY A 154 1.19 10.05 13.47
C GLY A 154 1.09 10.65 12.06
N GLU A 155 2.17 11.20 11.52
CA GLU A 155 2.19 11.73 10.15
C GLU A 155 2.07 10.61 9.11
N LEU A 156 2.78 9.50 9.36
CA LEU A 156 2.68 8.30 8.53
C LEU A 156 1.27 7.73 8.58
N ALA A 157 0.65 7.61 9.76
CA ALA A 157 -0.72 7.15 9.88
C ALA A 157 -1.72 8.07 9.14
N ALA A 158 -1.52 9.38 9.20
CA ALA A 158 -2.32 10.33 8.43
C ALA A 158 -2.16 10.10 6.91
N ALA A 159 -0.96 9.74 6.44
CA ALA A 159 -0.72 9.43 5.03
C ALA A 159 -1.30 8.07 4.59
N HIS A 160 -1.20 7.03 5.44
CA HIS A 160 -1.83 5.73 5.22
C HIS A 160 -3.36 5.85 5.15
N SER A 161 -3.94 6.64 6.07
CA SER A 161 -5.39 6.85 6.13
C SER A 161 -5.94 7.85 5.10
N GLY A 162 -5.08 8.44 4.26
CA GLY A 162 -5.48 9.43 3.26
C GLY A 162 -5.81 10.83 3.80
N GLN A 163 -5.62 11.07 5.11
CA GLN A 163 -5.78 12.39 5.73
C GLN A 163 -4.69 13.39 5.34
N ARG A 164 -3.53 12.88 4.90
CA ARG A 164 -2.43 13.66 4.35
C ARG A 164 -2.00 13.05 3.03
N ALA A 165 -1.81 13.87 2.00
CA ALA A 165 -1.26 13.39 0.75
C ALA A 165 0.14 12.79 0.99
N ALA A 166 0.31 11.51 0.67
CA ALA A 166 1.52 10.76 1.00
C ALA A 166 2.75 11.33 0.30
N ALA A 167 2.64 11.71 -0.98
CA ALA A 167 3.73 12.38 -1.68
C ALA A 167 4.12 13.71 -1.02
N ASP A 168 3.14 14.51 -0.57
CA ASP A 168 3.43 15.78 0.11
C ASP A 168 4.14 15.58 1.45
N LEU A 169 3.81 14.51 2.19
CA LEU A 169 4.54 14.13 3.39
C LEU A 169 6.01 13.82 3.07
N VAL A 170 6.25 13.01 2.06
CA VAL A 170 7.61 12.61 1.65
C VAL A 170 8.43 13.81 1.23
N TRP A 171 7.87 14.65 0.35
CA TRP A 171 8.55 15.84 -0.14
C TRP A 171 8.74 16.89 0.95
N HIS A 172 7.80 17.03 1.88
CA HIS A 172 7.95 17.91 3.04
C HIS A 172 9.22 17.60 3.84
N HIS A 173 9.48 16.31 4.09
CA HIS A 173 10.64 15.82 4.84
C HIS A 173 11.92 15.81 4.01
N LEU A 174 11.86 15.46 2.72
CA LEU A 174 13.00 15.54 1.82
C LEU A 174 13.51 16.98 1.63
N ASP A 175 12.62 17.95 1.44
CA ASP A 175 12.97 19.37 1.25
C ASP A 175 13.55 20.03 2.51
N ARG A 176 13.29 19.44 3.69
CA ARG A 176 13.78 19.89 4.99
C ARG A 176 14.89 19.01 5.54
N SER A 177 15.32 18.01 4.78
CA SER A 177 16.37 17.09 5.21
C SER A 177 17.61 17.88 5.64
N PRO A 178 18.16 17.61 6.84
CA PRO A 178 19.36 18.28 7.32
C PRO A 178 20.56 17.95 6.43
N GLU A 179 20.60 16.72 5.92
CA GLU A 179 21.65 16.19 5.07
C GLU A 179 21.19 16.16 3.62
N ARG A 180 22.14 16.32 2.70
CA ARG A 180 21.87 16.15 1.27
C ARG A 180 21.63 14.68 0.96
N TRP A 181 20.73 14.43 0.02
CA TRP A 181 20.31 13.07 -0.32
C TRP A 181 20.34 12.79 -1.83
N LEU A 182 20.38 11.49 -2.15
CA LEU A 182 20.16 10.94 -3.48
C LEU A 182 19.01 9.93 -3.38
N LEU A 183 17.91 10.19 -4.08
CA LEU A 183 16.77 9.29 -4.16
C LEU A 183 16.77 8.55 -5.50
N VAL A 184 16.94 7.24 -5.47
CA VAL A 184 16.81 6.37 -6.63
C VAL A 184 15.41 5.75 -6.64
N ILE A 185 14.68 5.95 -7.73
CA ILE A 185 13.40 5.30 -8.03
C ILE A 185 13.68 4.29 -9.15
N ASP A 186 13.85 3.04 -8.77
CA ASP A 186 14.24 1.96 -9.69
C ASP A 186 13.01 1.23 -10.27
N ASN A 187 13.11 0.74 -11.51
CA ASN A 187 12.07 -0.02 -12.21
C ASN A 187 10.74 0.73 -12.41
N ALA A 188 10.77 2.05 -12.63
CA ALA A 188 9.60 2.84 -12.96
C ALA A 188 9.15 2.62 -14.41
N ASP A 189 8.79 1.38 -14.73
CA ASP A 189 8.38 0.92 -16.06
C ASP A 189 6.92 1.28 -16.38
N ASP A 190 6.15 1.76 -15.41
CA ASP A 190 4.91 2.52 -15.68
C ASP A 190 5.06 3.95 -15.19
N PRO A 191 5.44 4.92 -16.05
CA PRO A 191 5.62 6.30 -15.62
C PRO A 191 4.32 6.98 -15.13
N ALA A 192 3.14 6.41 -15.40
CA ALA A 192 1.87 6.99 -14.96
C ALA A 192 1.76 7.00 -13.43
N ILE A 193 2.27 5.95 -12.76
CA ILE A 193 2.22 5.84 -11.29
C ILE A 193 2.93 7.01 -10.59
N LEU A 194 3.98 7.56 -11.21
CA LEU A 194 4.75 8.68 -10.67
C LEU A 194 4.00 10.00 -10.80
N VAL A 195 3.22 10.17 -11.88
CA VAL A 195 2.46 11.38 -12.17
C VAL A 195 1.16 11.42 -11.36
N GLU A 196 0.37 10.34 -11.38
CA GLU A 196 -0.91 10.24 -10.68
C GLU A 196 -0.77 10.51 -9.18
N GLY A 197 0.30 10.00 -8.56
CA GLY A 197 0.55 10.22 -7.14
C GLY A 197 1.34 11.49 -6.79
N GLY A 198 1.79 12.26 -7.79
CA GLY A 198 2.64 13.43 -7.57
C GLY A 198 3.98 13.09 -6.89
N TRP A 199 4.49 11.87 -7.14
CA TRP A 199 5.66 11.29 -6.47
C TRP A 199 6.99 11.84 -6.98
N LEU A 200 7.03 12.40 -8.19
CA LEU A 200 8.25 12.89 -8.82
C LEU A 200 8.37 14.42 -8.72
N ARG A 201 9.33 14.92 -7.94
CA ARG A 201 9.60 16.36 -7.76
C ARG A 201 11.11 16.64 -7.71
N ALA A 202 11.49 17.86 -8.03
CA ALA A 202 12.84 18.35 -7.78
C ALA A 202 12.91 18.93 -6.36
N SER A 203 14.10 18.89 -5.74
CA SER A 203 14.31 19.43 -4.40
C SER A 203 15.64 20.17 -4.33
N PRO A 204 15.74 21.31 -3.64
CA PRO A 204 17.03 21.97 -3.43
C PRO A 204 17.98 21.17 -2.52
N ARG A 205 17.49 20.14 -1.81
CA ARG A 205 18.27 19.35 -0.86
C ARG A 205 18.83 18.04 -1.43
N GLY A 206 18.41 17.62 -2.63
CA GLY A 206 18.86 16.34 -3.15
C GLY A 206 18.48 16.07 -4.60
N THR A 207 19.11 15.04 -5.15
CA THR A 207 18.95 14.63 -6.55
C THR A 207 18.04 13.41 -6.64
N VAL A 208 17.16 13.38 -7.65
CA VAL A 208 16.33 12.21 -7.95
C VAL A 208 16.89 11.52 -9.19
N LEU A 209 17.12 10.22 -9.09
CA LEU A 209 17.48 9.36 -10.22
C LEU A 209 16.37 8.35 -10.45
N VAL A 210 15.86 8.24 -11.67
CA VAL A 210 14.83 7.27 -12.05
C VAL A 210 15.40 6.29 -13.06
N THR A 211 15.12 4.99 -12.92
CA THR A 211 15.38 4.01 -13.98
C THR A 211 14.06 3.56 -14.61
N THR A 212 14.00 3.51 -15.94
CA THR A 212 12.78 3.14 -16.67
C THR A 212 13.08 2.54 -18.05
N ARG A 213 12.18 1.73 -18.60
CA ARG A 213 12.19 1.33 -20.00
C ARG A 213 11.70 2.44 -20.96
N TYR A 214 11.02 3.47 -20.46
CA TYR A 214 10.27 4.42 -21.29
C TYR A 214 10.84 5.84 -21.26
N GLY A 215 11.61 6.23 -22.28
CA GLY A 215 12.16 7.59 -22.41
C GLY A 215 11.20 8.67 -22.92
N THR A 216 10.06 8.29 -23.51
CA THR A 216 9.14 9.21 -24.23
C THR A 216 7.92 9.64 -23.43
N SER A 217 7.87 9.38 -22.12
CA SER A 217 6.71 9.72 -21.28
C SER A 217 6.58 11.21 -21.01
N ARG A 218 5.33 11.68 -20.86
CA ARG A 218 5.01 13.04 -20.39
C ARG A 218 5.49 13.29 -18.95
N ALA A 219 5.76 12.23 -18.18
CA ALA A 219 6.30 12.32 -16.82
C ALA A 219 7.67 13.04 -16.77
N TRP A 220 8.43 13.05 -17.87
CA TRP A 220 9.83 13.51 -17.88
C TRP A 220 10.04 14.96 -18.33
N ARG A 221 8.99 15.77 -18.45
CA ARG A 221 9.07 17.13 -19.01
C ARG A 221 10.12 18.03 -18.34
N ASN A 222 10.38 17.83 -17.05
CA ASN A 222 11.34 18.61 -16.25
C ASN A 222 12.54 17.77 -15.79
N ALA A 223 12.88 16.71 -16.53
CA ALA A 223 13.96 15.80 -16.18
C ALA A 223 15.06 15.75 -17.26
N PHE A 224 16.29 15.51 -16.82
CA PHE A 224 17.43 15.23 -17.69
C PHE A 224 17.39 13.76 -18.09
N LEU A 225 17.17 13.50 -19.38
CA LEU A 225 17.10 12.17 -19.94
C LEU A 225 18.51 11.68 -20.32
N HIS A 226 18.86 10.48 -19.85
CA HIS A 226 20.12 9.81 -20.15
C HIS A 226 19.82 8.45 -20.80
N PRO A 227 20.03 8.31 -22.12
CA PRO A 227 19.92 7.01 -22.76
C PRO A 227 21.02 6.07 -22.25
N VAL A 228 20.64 4.84 -21.96
CA VAL A 228 21.55 3.73 -21.64
C VAL A 228 21.36 2.66 -22.71
N ASP A 229 22.31 2.60 -23.63
CA ASP A 229 22.32 1.66 -24.75
C ASP A 229 23.04 0.36 -24.38
N VAL A 230 23.15 -0.53 -25.37
CA VAL A 230 23.97 -1.75 -25.28
C VAL A 230 25.45 -1.40 -25.14
N LEU A 231 26.29 -2.38 -24.80
CA LEU A 231 27.73 -2.15 -24.71
C LEU A 231 28.35 -2.08 -26.12
N PRO A 232 29.43 -1.31 -26.32
CA PRO A 232 30.29 -1.46 -27.47
C PRO A 232 30.83 -2.88 -27.55
N THR A 233 31.05 -3.36 -28.77
CA THR A 233 31.45 -4.75 -29.03
C THR A 233 32.71 -5.17 -28.27
N GLU A 234 33.73 -4.32 -28.22
CA GLU A 234 34.99 -4.58 -27.50
C GLU A 234 34.74 -4.74 -25.98
N ASP A 235 33.98 -3.83 -25.38
CA ASP A 235 33.62 -3.89 -23.97
C ASP A 235 32.74 -5.09 -23.65
N ALA A 236 31.80 -5.42 -24.53
CA ALA A 236 30.93 -6.58 -24.42
C ALA A 236 31.70 -7.91 -24.46
N ALA A 237 32.69 -8.02 -25.36
CA ALA A 237 33.60 -9.15 -25.43
C ALA A 237 34.40 -9.29 -24.13
N GLN A 238 34.90 -8.18 -23.60
CA GLN A 238 35.65 -8.19 -22.35
C GLN A 238 34.81 -8.63 -21.15
N VAL A 239 33.50 -8.30 -21.10
CA VAL A 239 32.59 -8.84 -20.06
C VAL A 239 32.60 -10.38 -20.07
N LEU A 240 32.53 -11.00 -21.25
CA LEU A 240 32.56 -12.46 -21.35
C LEU A 240 33.93 -13.04 -20.94
N CYS A 241 35.02 -12.38 -21.33
CA CYS A 241 36.37 -12.77 -20.89
C CYS A 241 36.54 -12.66 -19.37
N ASP A 242 35.94 -11.65 -18.74
CA ASP A 242 36.02 -11.48 -17.28
C ASP A 242 35.23 -12.56 -16.53
N LEU A 243 34.03 -12.91 -17.04
CA LEU A 243 33.15 -13.91 -16.42
C LEU A 243 33.61 -15.34 -16.68
N ALA A 244 34.16 -15.62 -17.87
CA ALA A 244 34.59 -16.93 -18.31
C ALA A 244 35.99 -16.89 -18.95
N PRO A 245 37.05 -16.58 -18.16
CA PRO A 245 38.40 -16.33 -18.68
C PRO A 245 39.05 -17.54 -19.35
N HIS A 246 38.56 -18.74 -19.08
CA HIS A 246 39.09 -19.99 -19.62
C HIS A 246 38.24 -20.56 -20.78
N ALA A 247 37.14 -19.90 -21.16
CA ALA A 247 36.18 -20.43 -22.13
C ALA A 247 36.51 -20.07 -23.59
N GLY A 248 37.48 -19.21 -23.88
CA GLY A 248 37.80 -18.87 -25.26
C GLY A 248 38.78 -17.71 -25.44
N THR A 249 39.02 -17.36 -26.70
CA THR A 249 39.85 -16.20 -27.06
C THR A 249 39.01 -14.92 -27.08
N PRO A 250 39.64 -13.72 -26.97
CA PRO A 250 38.92 -12.45 -27.10
C PRO A 250 38.15 -12.31 -28.41
N ALA A 251 38.67 -12.87 -29.51
CA ALA A 251 37.98 -12.86 -30.80
C ALA A 251 36.70 -13.73 -30.78
N ALA A 252 36.74 -14.90 -30.13
CA ALA A 252 35.56 -15.73 -29.94
C ALA A 252 34.52 -15.03 -29.03
N ALA A 253 34.99 -14.36 -27.97
CA ALA A 253 34.15 -13.55 -27.08
C ALA A 253 33.44 -12.42 -27.84
N GLU A 254 34.14 -11.76 -28.77
CA GLU A 254 33.57 -10.72 -29.62
C GLU A 254 32.40 -11.24 -30.48
N GLN A 255 32.57 -12.40 -31.10
CA GLN A 255 31.52 -13.01 -31.93
C GLN A 255 30.30 -13.40 -31.10
N VAL A 256 30.50 -13.98 -29.91
CA VAL A 256 29.40 -14.27 -28.97
C VAL A 256 28.72 -12.96 -28.53
N ALA A 257 29.50 -11.93 -28.21
CA ALA A 257 28.98 -10.64 -27.76
C ALA A 257 28.12 -9.94 -28.83
N ILE A 258 28.56 -9.93 -30.09
CA ILE A 258 27.77 -9.45 -31.23
C ILE A 258 26.47 -10.23 -31.32
N ARG A 259 26.54 -11.56 -31.21
CA ARG A 259 25.35 -12.41 -31.33
C ARG A 259 24.33 -12.17 -30.22
N LEU A 260 24.78 -11.88 -29.01
CA LEU A 260 23.95 -11.55 -27.85
C LEU A 260 23.45 -10.09 -27.88
N GLY A 261 23.66 -9.36 -28.98
CA GLY A 261 23.24 -7.97 -29.13
C GLY A 261 23.97 -7.02 -28.18
N CYS A 262 25.12 -7.44 -27.65
CA CYS A 262 25.93 -6.72 -26.67
C CYS A 262 25.14 -6.26 -25.42
N LEU A 263 24.07 -6.98 -25.06
CA LEU A 263 23.24 -6.72 -23.88
C LEU A 263 23.92 -7.21 -22.60
N PRO A 264 24.23 -6.34 -21.62
CA PRO A 264 24.85 -6.73 -20.35
C PRO A 264 24.22 -7.94 -19.67
N LEU A 265 22.88 -7.97 -19.55
CA LEU A 265 22.19 -9.10 -18.94
C LEU A 265 22.43 -10.42 -19.70
N ALA A 266 22.37 -10.41 -21.04
CA ALA A 266 22.63 -11.59 -21.85
C ALA A 266 24.09 -12.05 -21.72
N LEU A 267 25.04 -11.11 -21.70
CA LEU A 267 26.46 -11.41 -21.49
C LEU A 267 26.71 -12.00 -20.10
N THR A 268 26.04 -11.49 -19.06
CA THR A 268 26.15 -12.04 -17.70
C THR A 268 25.64 -13.48 -17.63
N LEU A 269 24.47 -13.76 -18.22
CA LEU A 269 23.92 -15.11 -18.26
C LEU A 269 24.80 -16.07 -19.07
N ALA A 270 25.31 -15.64 -20.24
CA ALA A 270 26.21 -16.44 -21.06
C ALA A 270 27.55 -16.70 -20.37
N GLY A 271 28.14 -15.69 -19.74
CA GLY A 271 29.37 -15.81 -18.98
C GLY A 271 29.22 -16.74 -17.77
N SER A 272 28.12 -16.60 -17.02
CA SER A 272 27.79 -17.49 -15.89
C SER A 272 27.64 -18.94 -16.35
N TYR A 273 26.96 -19.15 -17.49
CA TYR A 273 26.83 -20.46 -18.13
C TYR A 273 28.19 -21.07 -18.49
N LEU A 274 29.05 -20.32 -19.19
CA LEU A 274 30.38 -20.79 -19.60
C LEU A 274 31.30 -21.10 -18.41
N HIS A 275 31.11 -20.40 -17.29
CA HIS A 275 31.92 -20.59 -16.08
C HIS A 275 31.57 -21.88 -15.31
N HIS A 276 30.28 -22.25 -15.24
CA HIS A 276 29.81 -23.31 -14.34
C HIS A 276 29.76 -24.71 -14.96
N GLN A 277 30.52 -24.95 -16.03
CA GLN A 277 30.56 -26.24 -16.72
C GLN A 277 31.62 -27.17 -16.11
N LEU A 278 31.22 -28.39 -15.74
CA LEU A 278 32.06 -29.30 -14.96
C LEU A 278 32.65 -30.48 -15.74
N LEU A 279 31.93 -31.04 -16.73
CA LEU A 279 32.33 -32.28 -17.42
C LEU A 279 32.66 -32.03 -18.91
N GLU A 280 31.79 -31.34 -19.62
CA GLU A 280 32.03 -30.84 -20.98
C GLU A 280 32.17 -29.32 -20.89
N SER A 281 33.34 -28.78 -21.26
CA SER A 281 33.58 -27.33 -21.25
C SER A 281 33.42 -26.79 -22.66
N TRP A 282 32.25 -26.23 -22.93
CA TRP A 282 31.95 -25.51 -24.15
C TRP A 282 32.87 -24.30 -24.24
N SER A 283 33.58 -24.24 -25.35
CA SER A 283 34.24 -23.01 -25.78
C SER A 283 33.21 -21.95 -26.19
N MET A 284 33.63 -20.69 -26.21
CA MET A 284 32.81 -19.60 -26.76
C MET A 284 32.40 -19.85 -28.22
N ASP A 285 33.22 -20.57 -29.00
CA ASP A 285 32.89 -20.95 -30.38
C ASP A 285 31.79 -22.02 -30.46
N GLU A 286 31.80 -23.00 -29.56
CA GLU A 286 30.74 -24.00 -29.44
C GLU A 286 29.44 -23.37 -28.95
N TYR A 287 29.53 -22.48 -27.96
CA TYR A 287 28.39 -21.70 -27.48
C TYR A 287 27.76 -20.85 -28.59
N ARG A 288 28.58 -20.17 -29.40
CA ARG A 288 28.12 -19.44 -30.59
C ARG A 288 27.40 -20.35 -31.58
N THR A 289 27.96 -21.52 -31.87
CA THR A 289 27.38 -22.49 -32.81
C THR A 289 26.02 -23.00 -32.31
N ARG A 290 25.88 -23.25 -31.00
CA ARG A 290 24.60 -23.63 -30.40
C ARG A 290 23.56 -22.50 -30.36
N LEU A 291 23.99 -21.24 -30.40
CA LEU A 291 23.10 -20.12 -30.67
C LEU A 291 22.64 -20.05 -32.14
N GLU A 292 23.28 -20.79 -33.06
CA GLU A 292 22.98 -20.83 -34.51
C GLU A 292 22.11 -22.03 -34.92
N ASP A 293 22.28 -23.20 -34.29
CA ASP A 293 21.74 -24.50 -34.74
C ASP A 293 20.21 -24.73 -34.57
N ASP A 294 19.44 -23.81 -34.00
CA ASP A 294 17.96 -23.93 -33.95
C ASP A 294 17.24 -22.94 -34.89
N PRO A 295 16.69 -23.41 -36.03
CA PRO A 295 16.01 -22.57 -36.99
C PRO A 295 14.72 -22.00 -36.42
N ILE A 296 14.56 -20.69 -36.61
CA ILE A 296 13.36 -19.87 -36.46
C ILE A 296 12.09 -20.70 -36.71
N GLY A 297 11.47 -21.19 -35.64
CA GLY A 297 10.49 -22.26 -35.80
C GLY A 297 9.55 -22.51 -34.64
N LEU A 298 9.48 -21.67 -33.60
CA LEU A 298 8.37 -21.74 -32.66
C LEU A 298 8.27 -20.47 -31.79
N ILE A 299 7.03 -19.99 -31.68
CA ILE A 299 6.55 -18.91 -30.80
C ILE A 299 6.80 -17.48 -31.32
N ASP A 300 6.11 -17.16 -32.43
CA ASP A 300 5.58 -15.81 -32.65
C ASP A 300 4.08 -15.89 -32.98
N ARG A 301 3.29 -16.33 -31.99
CA ARG A 301 1.84 -16.14 -31.99
C ARG A 301 1.48 -15.17 -30.87
N GLY A 302 1.64 -13.88 -31.11
CA GLY A 302 0.97 -12.90 -30.26
C GLY A 302 1.52 -11.47 -30.17
N ALA A 303 2.55 -11.04 -30.91
CA ALA A 303 3.03 -9.67 -30.78
C ALA A 303 3.04 -8.91 -32.12
N ALA A 304 2.24 -7.85 -32.20
CA ALA A 304 2.31 -6.89 -33.28
C ALA A 304 3.64 -6.11 -33.25
N LEU A 305 4.42 -6.31 -34.30
CA LEU A 305 5.37 -5.40 -34.97
C LEU A 305 5.93 -4.20 -34.18
N ASP A 306 7.08 -4.42 -33.56
CA ASP A 306 8.10 -3.39 -33.30
C ASP A 306 9.48 -4.09 -33.37
N SER A 307 10.12 -4.02 -34.54
CA SER A 307 11.16 -4.97 -34.99
C SER A 307 12.43 -5.04 -34.12
N GLY A 308 12.82 -3.97 -33.42
CA GLY A 308 13.97 -3.99 -32.51
C GLY A 308 13.71 -4.62 -31.13
N ARG A 309 12.44 -4.69 -30.71
CA ARG A 309 12.04 -5.21 -29.39
C ARG A 309 11.93 -6.74 -29.36
N SER A 310 11.58 -7.34 -30.50
CA SER A 310 11.50 -8.80 -30.64
C SER A 310 12.88 -9.43 -30.54
N GLU A 311 13.86 -8.92 -31.29
CA GLU A 311 15.21 -9.49 -31.39
C GLU A 311 15.93 -9.57 -30.04
N SER A 312 15.90 -8.50 -29.24
CA SER A 312 16.56 -8.48 -27.92
C SER A 312 15.92 -9.46 -26.93
N ARG A 313 14.59 -9.61 -26.94
CA ARG A 313 13.89 -10.60 -26.10
C ARG A 313 14.23 -12.03 -26.53
N HIS A 314 14.27 -12.29 -27.84
CA HIS A 314 14.66 -13.60 -28.36
C HIS A 314 16.10 -13.99 -27.96
N LEU A 315 17.03 -13.03 -27.95
CA LEU A 315 18.43 -13.29 -27.57
C LEU A 315 18.58 -13.59 -26.08
N VAL A 316 17.98 -12.78 -25.20
CA VAL A 316 17.96 -13.07 -23.75
C VAL A 316 17.28 -14.42 -23.50
N SER A 317 16.19 -14.73 -24.23
CA SER A 317 15.48 -16.00 -24.15
C SER A 317 16.38 -17.21 -24.40
N ARG A 318 17.21 -17.18 -25.44
CA ARG A 318 18.11 -18.29 -25.78
C ARG A 318 19.18 -18.50 -24.71
N THR A 319 19.74 -17.43 -24.16
CA THR A 319 20.83 -17.51 -23.19
C THR A 319 20.41 -18.20 -21.89
N TRP A 320 19.24 -17.86 -21.33
CA TRP A 320 18.76 -18.55 -20.15
C TRP A 320 18.22 -19.95 -20.47
N GLN A 321 17.65 -20.18 -21.65
CA GLN A 321 17.21 -21.53 -22.06
C GLN A 321 18.39 -22.51 -22.08
N LEU A 322 19.54 -22.12 -22.65
CA LEU A 322 20.76 -22.94 -22.60
C LEU A 322 21.23 -23.24 -21.17
N SER A 323 21.08 -22.28 -20.25
CA SER A 323 21.39 -22.49 -18.84
C SER A 323 20.44 -23.47 -18.16
N LEU A 324 19.15 -23.40 -18.49
CA LEU A 324 18.15 -24.35 -18.00
C LEU A 324 18.35 -25.75 -18.58
N ASP A 325 18.70 -25.86 -19.86
CA ASP A 325 18.98 -27.14 -20.53
C ASP A 325 20.20 -27.82 -19.88
N ALA A 326 21.27 -27.06 -19.60
CA ALA A 326 22.42 -27.62 -18.89
C ALA A 326 22.11 -28.03 -17.45
N LEU A 327 21.26 -27.29 -16.73
CA LEU A 327 20.78 -27.72 -15.41
C LEU A 327 19.96 -29.01 -15.52
N ALA A 328 19.12 -29.14 -16.54
CA ALA A 328 18.37 -30.38 -16.80
C ALA A 328 19.29 -31.57 -17.13
N ASP A 329 20.33 -31.36 -17.93
CA ASP A 329 21.35 -32.37 -18.27
C ASP A 329 22.19 -32.78 -17.05
N GLN A 330 22.42 -31.86 -16.11
CA GLN A 330 23.00 -32.14 -14.78
C GLN A 330 22.02 -32.85 -13.84
N GLY A 331 20.83 -33.19 -14.33
CA GLY A 331 19.80 -33.89 -13.58
C GLY A 331 19.04 -32.98 -12.64
N LEU A 332 18.86 -31.68 -12.94
CA LEU A 332 18.05 -30.70 -12.21
C LEU A 332 16.96 -30.05 -13.10
N PRO A 333 16.07 -30.83 -13.75
CA PRO A 333 14.98 -30.27 -14.57
C PRO A 333 14.01 -29.38 -13.79
N GLU A 334 13.96 -29.53 -12.45
CA GLU A 334 13.13 -28.72 -11.55
C GLU A 334 13.48 -27.23 -11.57
N ALA A 335 14.69 -26.85 -11.97
CA ALA A 335 15.09 -25.44 -12.13
C ALA A 335 14.19 -24.70 -13.13
N THR A 336 13.83 -25.36 -14.24
CA THR A 336 12.91 -24.81 -15.25
C THR A 336 11.51 -24.60 -14.66
N THR A 337 11.00 -25.60 -13.95
CA THR A 337 9.67 -25.52 -13.31
C THR A 337 9.63 -24.45 -12.23
N LEU A 338 10.67 -24.34 -11.40
CA LEU A 338 10.79 -23.30 -10.38
C LEU A 338 10.83 -21.90 -11.00
N LEU A 339 11.55 -21.71 -12.10
CA LEU A 339 11.65 -20.41 -12.75
C LEU A 339 10.34 -20.01 -13.46
N ARG A 340 9.62 -20.98 -14.05
CA ARG A 340 8.26 -20.78 -14.56
C ARG A 340 7.29 -20.38 -13.45
N LEU A 341 7.36 -21.05 -12.30
CA LEU A 341 6.57 -20.70 -11.12
C LEU A 341 6.89 -19.27 -10.64
N LEU A 342 8.18 -18.90 -10.54
CA LEU A 342 8.60 -17.56 -10.17
C LEU A 342 8.08 -16.47 -11.12
N SER A 343 7.90 -16.78 -12.40
CA SER A 343 7.35 -15.85 -13.41
C SER A 343 5.86 -15.55 -13.25
N CYS A 344 5.14 -16.27 -12.38
CA CYS A 344 3.75 -15.98 -12.05
C CYS A 344 3.59 -14.76 -11.13
N TRP A 345 4.65 -14.42 -10.38
CA TRP A 345 4.63 -13.33 -9.40
C TRP A 345 5.34 -12.05 -9.90
N SER A 346 5.29 -10.99 -9.09
CA SER A 346 6.08 -9.77 -9.34
C SER A 346 7.60 -10.02 -9.25
N ALA A 347 8.38 -9.15 -9.90
CA ALA A 347 9.85 -9.08 -9.79
C ALA A 347 10.34 -8.47 -8.46
N ASP A 348 9.41 -8.07 -7.58
CA ASP A 348 9.72 -7.69 -6.20
C ASP A 348 10.38 -8.86 -5.42
N PRO A 349 11.10 -8.59 -4.31
CA PRO A 349 11.69 -9.62 -3.48
C PRO A 349 10.63 -10.56 -2.84
N LEU A 350 10.66 -11.84 -3.23
CA LEU A 350 9.74 -12.87 -2.73
C LEU A 350 10.32 -13.58 -1.50
N PRO A 351 9.66 -13.62 -0.34
CA PRO A 351 10.15 -14.33 0.83
C PRO A 351 10.40 -15.82 0.55
N LEU A 352 11.58 -16.33 0.91
CA LEU A 352 11.96 -17.74 0.69
C LEU A 352 11.03 -18.73 1.42
N THR A 353 10.34 -18.28 2.47
CA THR A 353 9.32 -19.06 3.20
C THR A 353 8.14 -19.45 2.32
N VAL A 354 7.84 -18.70 1.26
CA VAL A 354 6.83 -19.08 0.25
C VAL A 354 7.24 -20.37 -0.48
N LEU A 355 8.54 -20.58 -0.66
CA LEU A 355 9.13 -21.76 -1.31
C LEU A 355 9.53 -22.86 -0.31
N ALA A 356 9.01 -22.83 0.92
CA ALA A 356 9.36 -23.83 1.92
C ALA A 356 8.83 -25.23 1.51
N PRO A 357 9.57 -26.32 1.83
CA PRO A 357 9.18 -27.70 1.53
C PRO A 357 7.74 -28.06 1.95
N ALA A 358 7.30 -27.60 3.12
CA ALA A 358 5.96 -27.84 3.64
C ALA A 358 4.86 -27.23 2.76
N SER A 359 5.11 -26.04 2.19
CA SER A 359 4.18 -25.35 1.30
C SER A 359 4.14 -25.99 -0.09
N LEU A 360 5.30 -26.43 -0.60
CA LEU A 360 5.43 -27.01 -1.93
C LEU A 360 4.90 -28.43 -2.06
N GLY A 361 4.99 -29.24 -1.00
CA GLY A 361 4.50 -30.62 -0.99
C GLY A 361 3.01 -30.76 -1.33
N GLY A 362 2.20 -29.71 -1.12
CA GLY A 362 0.78 -29.67 -1.48
C GLY A 362 0.49 -29.34 -2.94
N THR A 363 1.45 -28.79 -3.69
CA THR A 363 1.23 -28.34 -5.09
C THR A 363 1.41 -29.45 -6.12
N GLY A 364 2.15 -30.52 -5.78
CA GLY A 364 2.51 -31.60 -6.72
C GLY A 364 3.41 -31.17 -7.90
N LEU A 365 3.79 -29.89 -7.97
CA LEU A 365 4.52 -29.30 -9.09
C LEU A 365 6.04 -29.56 -9.01
N LEU A 366 6.57 -29.58 -7.78
CA LEU A 366 7.99 -29.72 -7.48
C LEU A 366 8.16 -30.69 -6.31
N ASP A 367 9.13 -31.61 -6.42
CA ASP A 367 9.57 -32.36 -5.26
C ASP A 367 10.29 -31.42 -4.28
N SER A 368 9.77 -31.33 -3.07
CA SER A 368 10.29 -30.49 -1.99
C SER A 368 11.78 -30.68 -1.72
N ALA A 369 12.33 -31.89 -1.91
CA ALA A 369 13.76 -32.17 -1.72
C ALA A 369 14.65 -31.59 -2.83
N ARG A 370 14.05 -31.22 -3.97
CA ARG A 370 14.72 -30.78 -5.20
C ARG A 370 14.70 -29.27 -5.37
N VAL A 371 13.89 -28.56 -4.58
CA VAL A 371 13.71 -27.10 -4.64
C VAL A 371 14.98 -26.35 -4.26
N GLU A 372 15.65 -26.75 -3.17
CA GLU A 372 16.90 -26.10 -2.75
C GLU A 372 18.04 -26.31 -3.76
N PRO A 373 18.30 -27.54 -4.27
CA PRO A 373 19.23 -27.75 -5.38
C PRO A 373 18.88 -26.97 -6.64
N ALA A 374 17.60 -26.92 -7.03
CA ALA A 374 17.14 -26.17 -8.19
C ALA A 374 17.37 -24.66 -8.02
N LEU A 375 17.00 -24.09 -6.87
CA LEU A 375 17.23 -22.68 -6.56
C LEU A 375 18.72 -22.34 -6.53
N ARG A 376 19.54 -23.23 -5.98
CA ARG A 376 21.00 -23.08 -5.99
C ARG A 376 21.55 -23.08 -7.42
N GLY A 377 21.11 -24.00 -8.28
CA GLY A 377 21.46 -24.01 -9.70
C GLY A 377 21.07 -22.72 -10.42
N LEU A 378 19.86 -22.19 -10.15
CA LEU A 378 19.44 -20.89 -10.70
C LEU A 378 20.36 -19.75 -10.23
N ILE A 379 20.78 -19.75 -8.96
CA ILE A 379 21.69 -18.72 -8.41
C ILE A 379 23.08 -18.84 -9.03
N ASP A 380 23.64 -20.05 -9.13
CA ASP A 380 24.96 -20.32 -9.70
C ASP A 380 25.01 -19.90 -11.19
N HIS A 381 23.89 -20.03 -11.92
CA HIS A 381 23.75 -19.55 -13.30
C HIS A 381 23.30 -18.08 -13.42
N SER A 382 23.29 -17.30 -12.33
CA SER A 382 22.85 -15.89 -12.31
C SER A 382 21.41 -15.64 -12.81
N LEU A 383 20.56 -16.67 -12.76
CA LEU A 383 19.13 -16.60 -13.11
C LEU A 383 18.28 -16.10 -11.94
N ALA A 384 18.76 -16.25 -10.70
CA ALA A 384 18.13 -15.76 -9.49
C ALA A 384 19.18 -15.20 -8.52
N THR A 385 18.76 -14.35 -7.59
CA THR A 385 19.62 -13.81 -6.54
C THR A 385 18.91 -13.83 -5.20
N ILE A 386 19.67 -13.88 -4.10
CA ILE A 386 19.12 -13.76 -2.75
C ILE A 386 19.40 -12.36 -2.23
N VAL A 387 18.33 -11.69 -1.80
CA VAL A 387 18.38 -10.39 -1.13
C VAL A 387 17.79 -10.53 0.27
N SER A 388 18.22 -9.69 1.19
CA SER A 388 17.70 -9.68 2.56
C SER A 388 16.83 -8.44 2.73
N ALA A 389 15.52 -8.62 2.77
CA ALA A 389 14.62 -7.54 3.17
C ALA A 389 14.88 -7.23 4.66
N PRO A 390 15.02 -5.95 5.03
CA PRO A 390 15.27 -5.59 6.41
C PRO A 390 14.09 -5.98 7.29
N PRO A 391 14.34 -6.19 8.58
CA PRO A 391 13.30 -6.58 9.50
C PRO A 391 12.21 -5.52 9.62
N GLY A 392 10.99 -5.94 9.96
CA GLY A 392 9.91 -5.04 10.31
C GLY A 392 10.27 -4.15 11.52
N ALA A 393 9.43 -3.15 11.78
CA ALA A 393 9.62 -2.17 12.86
C ALA A 393 9.77 -2.80 14.27
N ASP A 394 9.41 -4.07 14.44
CA ASP A 394 9.46 -4.80 15.71
C ASP A 394 10.78 -5.53 15.97
N GLY A 395 11.85 -5.23 15.21
CA GLY A 395 13.17 -5.83 15.42
C GLY A 395 13.22 -7.32 15.07
N GLU A 396 12.39 -7.74 14.12
CA GLU A 396 12.38 -9.11 13.59
C GLU A 396 13.72 -9.49 12.95
N ARG A 397 13.88 -10.74 12.51
CA ARG A 397 15.05 -11.12 11.69
C ARG A 397 14.83 -10.62 10.25
N PRO A 398 15.90 -10.20 9.54
CA PRO A 398 15.79 -9.87 8.12
C PRO A 398 15.21 -11.06 7.34
N VAL A 399 14.24 -10.78 6.48
CA VAL A 399 13.54 -11.79 5.68
C VAL A 399 14.35 -12.04 4.42
N ARG A 400 14.88 -13.26 4.29
CA ARG A 400 15.58 -13.66 3.07
C ARG A 400 14.58 -13.83 1.94
N CYS A 401 14.84 -13.16 0.83
CA CYS A 401 13.99 -13.16 -0.34
C CYS A 401 14.76 -13.64 -1.58
N VAL A 402 14.08 -14.32 -2.49
CA VAL A 402 14.56 -14.56 -3.84
C VAL A 402 14.11 -13.41 -4.74
N GLN A 403 15.01 -12.94 -5.59
CA GLN A 403 14.73 -11.91 -6.58
C GLN A 403 15.23 -12.37 -7.94
N VAL A 404 14.38 -12.24 -8.94
CA VAL A 404 14.66 -12.58 -10.33
C VAL A 404 14.45 -11.33 -11.19
N HIS A 405 15.30 -11.15 -12.19
CA HIS A 405 15.25 -9.98 -13.04
C HIS A 405 13.94 -9.93 -13.85
N GLY A 406 13.21 -8.81 -13.81
CA GLY A 406 11.87 -8.70 -14.41
C GLY A 406 11.82 -9.03 -15.91
N VAL A 407 12.83 -8.62 -16.69
CA VAL A 407 12.93 -8.98 -18.13
C VAL A 407 12.97 -10.49 -18.37
N LEU A 408 13.63 -11.23 -17.47
CA LEU A 408 13.71 -12.68 -17.56
C LEU A 408 12.36 -13.30 -17.18
N LEU A 409 11.71 -12.83 -16.11
CA LEU A 409 10.35 -13.28 -15.76
C LEU A 409 9.33 -12.99 -16.87
N ASP A 410 9.37 -11.79 -17.46
CA ASP A 410 8.52 -11.39 -18.59
C ASP A 410 8.71 -12.35 -19.78
N SER A 411 9.97 -12.62 -20.14
CA SER A 411 10.31 -13.54 -21.23
C SER A 411 9.81 -14.95 -20.98
N ILE A 412 10.02 -15.48 -19.77
CA ILE A 412 9.59 -16.83 -19.39
C ILE A 412 8.08 -16.93 -19.40
N SER A 413 7.38 -15.96 -18.78
CA SER A 413 5.92 -15.95 -18.73
C SER A 413 5.29 -16.00 -20.12
N SER A 414 5.89 -15.31 -21.09
CA SER A 414 5.40 -15.29 -22.48
C SER A 414 5.58 -16.63 -23.21
N GLY A 415 6.58 -17.42 -22.81
CA GLY A 415 6.89 -18.73 -23.39
C GLY A 415 6.16 -19.91 -22.74
N ILE A 416 5.43 -19.70 -21.63
CA ILE A 416 4.70 -20.78 -20.96
C ILE A 416 3.50 -21.22 -21.82
N PRO A 417 3.40 -22.54 -22.13
CA PRO A 417 2.24 -23.11 -22.83
C PRO A 417 0.92 -22.87 -22.08
N ALA A 418 -0.16 -22.60 -22.81
CA ALA A 418 -1.45 -22.24 -22.22
C ALA A 418 -2.02 -23.32 -21.28
N ASP A 419 -1.76 -24.60 -21.56
CA ASP A 419 -2.15 -25.74 -20.72
C ASP A 419 -1.42 -25.80 -19.38
N GLN A 420 -0.25 -25.17 -19.25
CA GLN A 420 0.53 -25.13 -18.00
C GLN A 420 0.29 -23.86 -17.18
N ARG A 421 -0.25 -22.79 -17.78
CA ARG A 421 -0.46 -21.50 -17.11
C ARG A 421 -1.40 -21.62 -15.92
N ALA A 422 -2.52 -22.31 -16.10
CA ALA A 422 -3.51 -22.53 -15.04
C ALA A 422 -2.89 -23.25 -13.85
N THR A 423 -2.21 -24.38 -14.07
CA THR A 423 -1.56 -25.17 -13.01
C THR A 423 -0.48 -24.39 -12.27
N LEU A 424 0.32 -23.59 -12.99
CA LEU A 424 1.33 -22.72 -12.37
C LEU A 424 0.70 -21.59 -11.55
N ALA A 425 -0.39 -20.99 -12.04
CA ALA A 425 -1.12 -19.96 -11.32
C ALA A 425 -1.80 -20.50 -10.05
N GLU A 426 -2.40 -21.70 -10.12
CA GLU A 426 -2.99 -22.40 -8.98
C GLU A 426 -1.93 -22.73 -7.91
N ALA A 427 -0.78 -23.25 -8.34
CA ALA A 427 0.35 -23.50 -7.44
C ALA A 427 0.87 -22.20 -6.82
N ALA A 428 1.02 -21.14 -7.63
CA ALA A 428 1.48 -19.82 -7.16
C ALA A 428 0.52 -19.21 -6.13
N ALA A 429 -0.78 -19.30 -6.36
CA ALA A 429 -1.82 -18.85 -5.45
C ALA A 429 -1.81 -19.65 -4.14
N SER A 430 -1.72 -20.99 -4.24
CA SER A 430 -1.68 -21.89 -3.07
C SER A 430 -0.45 -21.66 -2.19
N LEU A 431 0.70 -21.36 -2.78
CA LEU A 431 1.92 -21.06 -2.03
C LEU A 431 1.83 -19.72 -1.29
N LEU A 432 1.25 -18.69 -1.92
CA LEU A 432 1.01 -17.41 -1.25
C LEU A 432 -0.03 -17.56 -0.13
N GLU A 433 -1.08 -18.35 -0.35
CA GLU A 433 -2.08 -18.66 0.67
C GLU A 433 -1.47 -19.39 1.87
N ALA A 434 -0.65 -20.42 1.64
CA ALA A 434 0.06 -21.12 2.70
C ALA A 434 1.05 -20.22 3.46
N ALA A 435 1.57 -19.20 2.79
CA ALA A 435 2.47 -18.22 3.39
C ALA A 435 1.75 -17.16 4.23
N LEU A 436 0.43 -17.00 4.10
CA LEU A 436 -0.31 -16.02 4.91
C LEU A 436 -0.46 -16.50 6.36
N PRO A 437 -0.13 -15.65 7.36
CA PRO A 437 -0.37 -15.98 8.75
C PRO A 437 -1.87 -16.19 9.04
N ALA A 438 -2.21 -17.29 9.70
CA ALA A 438 -3.60 -17.68 10.00
C ALA A 438 -4.35 -16.72 10.94
N GLU A 439 -3.64 -15.96 11.78
CA GLU A 439 -4.24 -15.02 12.74
C GLU A 439 -3.90 -13.57 12.40
N ALA A 440 -4.93 -12.71 12.44
CA ALA A 440 -4.81 -11.26 12.56
C ALA A 440 -4.42 -10.90 14.02
N GLY A 441 -3.24 -11.35 14.43
CA GLY A 441 -2.67 -11.09 15.76
C GLY A 441 -1.79 -9.84 15.77
N SER A 442 -1.88 -9.08 16.87
CA SER A 442 -1.20 -7.80 17.15
C SER A 442 0.21 -7.62 16.58
N GLY A 443 0.36 -6.68 15.64
CA GLY A 443 1.56 -5.88 15.34
C GLY A 443 2.70 -6.56 14.55
N GLY A 444 3.03 -7.81 14.86
CA GLY A 444 4.31 -8.39 14.44
C GLY A 444 4.42 -8.87 12.98
N GLY A 445 3.32 -9.02 12.24
CA GLY A 445 3.36 -9.66 10.89
C GLY A 445 3.31 -8.71 9.69
N ASP A 446 3.24 -7.40 9.92
CA ASP A 446 2.81 -6.45 8.89
C ASP A 446 3.86 -6.22 7.80
N GLY A 447 5.15 -6.22 8.18
CA GLY A 447 6.25 -6.13 7.22
C GLY A 447 6.33 -7.34 6.29
N TYR A 448 6.09 -8.54 6.82
CA TYR A 448 6.05 -9.75 6.01
C TYR A 448 4.86 -9.76 5.05
N VAL A 449 3.67 -9.37 5.52
CA VAL A 449 2.48 -9.26 4.66
C VAL A 449 2.69 -8.25 3.54
N ALA A 450 3.34 -7.11 3.83
CA ALA A 450 3.68 -6.11 2.82
C ALA A 450 4.56 -6.66 1.68
N LEU A 451 5.43 -7.65 1.95
CA LEU A 451 6.24 -8.32 0.93
C LEU A 451 5.41 -9.23 0.01
N LEU A 452 4.27 -9.75 0.47
CA LEU A 452 3.42 -10.63 -0.34
C LEU A 452 2.48 -9.87 -1.27
N VAL A 453 2.13 -8.61 -0.93
CA VAL A 453 1.15 -7.80 -1.66
C VAL A 453 1.51 -7.59 -3.15
N PRO A 454 2.76 -7.23 -3.54
CA PRO A 454 3.14 -7.09 -4.94
C PRO A 454 2.95 -8.38 -5.74
N HIS A 455 3.15 -9.54 -5.11
CA HIS A 455 3.02 -10.83 -5.77
C HIS A 455 1.56 -11.22 -6.03
N VAL A 456 0.65 -10.87 -5.12
CA VAL A 456 -0.80 -11.06 -5.35
C VAL A 456 -1.32 -10.09 -6.42
N ALA A 457 -0.92 -8.82 -6.39
CA ALA A 457 -1.25 -7.85 -7.44
C ALA A 457 -0.72 -8.29 -8.82
N GLY A 458 0.54 -8.76 -8.86
CA GLY A 458 1.15 -9.32 -10.05
C GLY A 458 0.44 -10.55 -10.60
N LEU A 459 -0.08 -11.41 -9.71
CA LEU A 459 -0.82 -12.61 -10.07
C LEU A 459 -2.24 -12.28 -10.58
N LEU A 460 -2.93 -11.31 -9.95
CA LEU A 460 -4.26 -10.83 -10.39
C LEU A 460 -4.26 -10.34 -11.84
N ARG A 461 -3.17 -9.71 -12.30
CA ARG A 461 -3.06 -9.21 -13.68
C ARG A 461 -2.71 -10.30 -14.70
N ARG A 462 -2.27 -11.47 -14.25
CA ARG A 462 -1.81 -12.58 -15.10
C ARG A 462 -2.73 -13.78 -15.08
N VAL A 463 -3.57 -13.91 -14.05
CA VAL A 463 -4.40 -15.10 -13.83
C VAL A 463 -5.48 -15.20 -14.91
N ASP A 464 -5.64 -16.41 -15.45
CA ASP A 464 -6.74 -16.82 -16.31
C ASP A 464 -7.53 -17.98 -15.67
N GLY A 465 -8.84 -18.01 -15.95
CA GLY A 465 -9.75 -19.13 -15.70
C GLY A 465 -9.67 -19.86 -14.35
N GLY A 466 -8.76 -20.83 -14.22
CA GLY A 466 -8.77 -21.85 -13.15
C GLY A 466 -8.43 -21.34 -11.75
N ALA A 467 -7.48 -20.41 -11.64
CA ALA A 467 -7.00 -19.93 -10.32
C ALA A 467 -7.64 -18.62 -9.87
N VAL A 468 -8.44 -17.95 -10.71
CA VAL A 468 -8.87 -16.56 -10.45
C VAL A 468 -9.71 -16.44 -9.17
N ASP A 469 -10.52 -17.45 -8.83
CA ASP A 469 -11.27 -17.49 -7.57
C ASP A 469 -10.32 -17.41 -6.37
N GLN A 470 -9.29 -18.27 -6.34
CA GLN A 470 -8.33 -18.32 -5.24
C GLN A 470 -7.53 -17.01 -5.14
N VAL A 471 -7.12 -16.43 -6.27
CA VAL A 471 -6.31 -15.20 -6.29
C VAL A 471 -7.15 -13.98 -5.86
N VAL A 472 -8.40 -13.89 -6.32
CA VAL A 472 -9.32 -12.81 -5.91
C VAL A 472 -9.63 -12.91 -4.42
N ASP A 473 -9.89 -14.12 -3.91
CA ASP A 473 -10.13 -14.33 -2.49
C ASP A 473 -8.90 -13.96 -1.63
N LEU A 474 -7.71 -14.36 -2.06
CA LEU A 474 -6.45 -13.99 -1.43
C LEU A 474 -6.26 -12.46 -1.37
N ALA A 475 -6.56 -11.77 -2.47
CA ALA A 475 -6.49 -10.31 -2.55
C ALA A 475 -7.54 -9.62 -1.66
N VAL A 476 -8.75 -10.18 -1.54
CA VAL A 476 -9.79 -9.70 -0.63
C VAL A 476 -9.34 -9.80 0.82
N ARG A 477 -8.74 -10.93 1.23
CA ARG A 477 -8.19 -11.14 2.58
C ARG A 477 -7.02 -10.21 2.88
N LEU A 478 -6.11 -10.03 1.93
CA LEU A 478 -4.98 -9.09 2.08
C LEU A 478 -5.45 -7.63 2.15
N SER A 479 -6.39 -7.24 1.30
CA SER A 479 -6.99 -5.90 1.33
C SER A 479 -7.65 -5.61 2.69
N GLU A 480 -8.32 -6.60 3.29
CA GLU A 480 -8.83 -6.48 4.67
C GLU A 480 -7.73 -6.18 5.67
N ARG A 481 -6.65 -6.96 5.66
CA ARG A 481 -5.55 -6.79 6.62
C ARG A 481 -4.86 -5.44 6.48
N ILE A 482 -4.61 -5.00 5.24
CA ILE A 482 -4.05 -3.68 4.94
C ILE A 482 -5.00 -2.57 5.43
N HIS A 483 -6.31 -2.76 5.24
CA HIS A 483 -7.33 -1.83 5.71
C HIS A 483 -7.37 -1.74 7.24
N GLU A 484 -7.28 -2.87 7.94
CA GLU A 484 -7.24 -2.91 9.41
C GLU A 484 -5.98 -2.23 9.97
N ASN A 485 -4.86 -2.31 9.25
CA ASN A 485 -3.63 -1.60 9.57
C ASN A 485 -3.68 -0.09 9.25
N GLY A 486 -4.74 0.37 8.59
CA GLY A 486 -5.01 1.79 8.35
C GLY A 486 -4.50 2.33 7.01
N ASP A 487 -3.88 1.53 6.15
CA ASP A 487 -3.52 1.97 4.79
C ASP A 487 -4.69 1.80 3.81
N TYR A 488 -5.67 2.70 3.93
CA TYR A 488 -6.89 2.64 3.13
C TYR A 488 -6.62 2.82 1.63
N ALA A 489 -5.56 3.54 1.26
CA ALA A 489 -5.21 3.73 -0.14
C ALA A 489 -4.61 2.45 -0.76
N ALA A 490 -3.72 1.76 -0.04
CA ALA A 490 -3.19 0.49 -0.51
C ALA A 490 -4.27 -0.61 -0.55
N ALA A 491 -5.14 -0.66 0.47
CA ALA A 491 -6.26 -1.58 0.50
C ALA A 491 -7.23 -1.34 -0.65
N LEU A 492 -7.50 -0.08 -1.00
CA LEU A 492 -8.33 0.29 -2.14
C LEU A 492 -7.73 -0.21 -3.45
N ALA A 493 -6.45 0.08 -3.71
CA ALA A 493 -5.79 -0.32 -4.96
C ALA A 493 -5.84 -1.84 -5.18
N LEU A 494 -5.53 -2.63 -4.13
CA LEU A 494 -5.60 -4.10 -4.23
C LEU A 494 -7.04 -4.61 -4.41
N ALA A 495 -8.02 -3.99 -3.75
CA ALA A 495 -9.43 -4.37 -3.91
C ALA A 495 -9.98 -4.03 -5.30
N GLU A 496 -9.57 -2.90 -5.89
CA GLU A 496 -9.93 -2.51 -7.26
C GLU A 496 -9.30 -3.46 -8.29
N GLU A 497 -8.03 -3.84 -8.13
CA GLU A 497 -7.39 -4.86 -8.97
C GLU A 497 -8.10 -6.22 -8.86
N ALA A 498 -8.48 -6.64 -7.65
CA ALA A 498 -9.22 -7.88 -7.42
C ALA A 498 -10.63 -7.84 -8.03
N ALA A 499 -11.34 -6.71 -7.89
CA ALA A 499 -12.64 -6.52 -8.49
C ALA A 499 -12.54 -6.53 -10.02
N GLY A 500 -11.55 -5.87 -10.60
CA GLY A 500 -11.32 -5.87 -12.05
C GLY A 500 -11.03 -7.27 -12.61
N ALA A 501 -10.14 -8.04 -11.97
CA ALA A 501 -9.86 -9.42 -12.38
C ALA A 501 -11.09 -10.32 -12.25
N GLY A 502 -11.83 -10.19 -11.14
CA GLY A 502 -13.08 -10.92 -10.92
C GLY A 502 -14.16 -10.58 -11.95
N GLU A 503 -14.38 -9.30 -12.24
CA GLU A 503 -15.36 -8.85 -13.25
C GLU A 503 -15.02 -9.38 -14.65
N GLN A 504 -13.73 -9.42 -15.02
CA GLN A 504 -13.27 -9.89 -16.33
C GLN A 504 -13.43 -11.40 -16.52
N VAL A 505 -13.16 -12.21 -15.49
CA VAL A 505 -13.07 -13.68 -15.64
C VAL A 505 -14.24 -14.41 -15.00
N LEU A 506 -14.63 -14.03 -13.79
CA LEU A 506 -15.71 -14.66 -13.00
C LEU A 506 -17.08 -14.03 -13.30
N GLY A 507 -17.08 -12.78 -13.78
CA GLY A 507 -18.26 -12.00 -14.07
C GLY A 507 -18.68 -11.09 -12.91
N THR A 508 -19.43 -10.03 -13.25
CA THR A 508 -19.81 -8.93 -12.33
C THR A 508 -20.69 -9.36 -11.15
N GLU A 509 -21.22 -10.57 -11.17
CA GLU A 509 -22.18 -11.10 -10.19
C GLU A 509 -21.59 -12.22 -9.33
N HIS A 510 -20.33 -12.61 -9.56
CA HIS A 510 -19.67 -13.65 -8.80
C HIS A 510 -19.47 -13.24 -7.33
N PRO A 511 -19.69 -14.12 -6.33
CA PRO A 511 -19.55 -13.79 -4.92
C PRO A 511 -18.23 -13.13 -4.55
N LEU A 512 -17.11 -13.62 -5.10
CA LEU A 512 -15.77 -13.05 -4.85
C LEU A 512 -15.58 -11.67 -5.48
N THR A 513 -16.17 -11.42 -6.65
CA THR A 513 -16.16 -10.09 -7.28
C THR A 513 -16.94 -9.09 -6.42
N LEU A 514 -18.10 -9.51 -5.89
CA LEU A 514 -18.90 -8.70 -4.98
C LEU A 514 -18.18 -8.45 -3.64
N SER A 515 -17.42 -9.43 -3.15
CA SER A 515 -16.56 -9.26 -1.96
C SER A 515 -15.44 -8.25 -2.21
N ALA A 516 -14.76 -8.28 -3.36
CA ALA A 516 -13.76 -7.28 -3.73
C ALA A 516 -14.36 -5.87 -3.87
N LEU A 517 -15.55 -5.74 -4.47
CA LEU A 517 -16.29 -4.48 -4.52
C LEU A 517 -16.71 -3.99 -3.13
N GLN A 518 -17.12 -4.88 -2.23
CA GLN A 518 -17.41 -4.54 -0.83
C GLN A 518 -16.17 -3.97 -0.12
N ARG A 519 -14.97 -4.53 -0.37
CA ARG A 519 -13.70 -3.97 0.14
C ARG A 519 -13.38 -2.60 -0.45
N THR A 520 -13.64 -2.42 -1.74
CA THR A 520 -13.50 -1.15 -2.45
C THR A 520 -14.38 -0.08 -1.80
N GLY A 521 -15.68 -0.34 -1.62
CA GLY A 521 -16.62 0.57 -0.96
C GLY A 521 -16.21 0.96 0.46
N ARG A 522 -15.69 0.00 1.24
CA ARG A 522 -15.20 0.24 2.60
C ARG A 522 -13.98 1.17 2.61
N SER A 523 -13.01 0.95 1.71
CA SER A 523 -11.81 1.78 1.63
C SER A 523 -12.10 3.19 1.08
N LEU A 524 -13.00 3.31 0.10
CA LEU A 524 -13.52 4.60 -0.39
C LEU A 524 -14.13 5.44 0.73
N PHE A 525 -14.95 4.81 1.58
CA PHE A 525 -15.55 5.49 2.73
C PHE A 525 -14.49 6.09 3.65
N ARG A 526 -13.46 5.30 4.00
CA ARG A 526 -12.38 5.74 4.90
C ARG A 526 -11.53 6.86 4.30
N LEU A 527 -11.36 6.87 2.98
CA LEU A 527 -10.67 7.93 2.24
C LEU A 527 -11.53 9.19 2.04
N GLY A 528 -12.77 9.21 2.56
CA GLY A 528 -13.69 10.35 2.42
C GLY A 528 -14.40 10.42 1.07
N ARG A 529 -14.24 9.42 0.20
CA ARG A 529 -14.95 9.30 -1.09
C ARG A 529 -16.36 8.73 -0.86
N ILE A 530 -17.17 9.47 -0.09
CA ILE A 530 -18.45 9.00 0.45
C ILE A 530 -19.47 8.66 -0.64
N ALA A 531 -19.54 9.48 -1.70
CA ALA A 531 -20.44 9.25 -2.83
C ALA A 531 -20.12 7.97 -3.60
N GLU A 532 -18.84 7.73 -3.87
CA GLU A 532 -18.39 6.55 -4.59
C GLU A 532 -18.55 5.28 -3.74
N SER A 533 -18.32 5.39 -2.43
CA SER A 533 -18.61 4.31 -1.47
C SER A 533 -20.09 3.92 -1.48
N GLU A 534 -20.99 4.91 -1.48
CA GLU A 534 -22.43 4.67 -1.53
C GLU A 534 -22.84 3.95 -2.82
N ASP A 535 -22.37 4.42 -3.97
CA ASP A 535 -22.69 3.82 -5.27
C ASP A 535 -22.26 2.34 -5.34
N VAL A 536 -21.02 2.06 -4.95
CA VAL A 536 -20.46 0.70 -4.93
C VAL A 536 -21.25 -0.20 -3.97
N HIS A 537 -21.50 0.24 -2.74
CA HIS A 537 -22.26 -0.56 -1.77
C HIS A 537 -23.72 -0.77 -2.17
N SER A 538 -24.37 0.24 -2.76
CA SER A 538 -25.73 0.16 -3.31
C SER A 538 -25.82 -0.86 -4.44
N ARG A 539 -24.85 -0.87 -5.36
CA ARG A 539 -24.74 -1.88 -6.42
C ARG A 539 -24.56 -3.29 -5.83
N VAL A 540 -23.61 -3.47 -4.92
CA VAL A 540 -23.33 -4.79 -4.30
C VAL A 540 -24.56 -5.32 -3.55
N LEU A 541 -25.22 -4.49 -2.74
CA LEU A 541 -26.43 -4.87 -2.01
C LEU A 541 -27.53 -5.34 -2.96
N ARG A 542 -27.82 -4.57 -4.02
CA ARG A 542 -28.86 -4.92 -5.01
C ARG A 542 -28.59 -6.25 -5.69
N VAL A 543 -27.33 -6.53 -6.06
CA VAL A 543 -26.95 -7.79 -6.71
C VAL A 543 -27.07 -8.96 -5.73
N ARG A 544 -26.53 -8.83 -4.51
CA ARG A 544 -26.60 -9.88 -3.48
C ARG A 544 -28.04 -10.19 -3.07
N GLU A 545 -28.90 -9.18 -2.97
CA GLU A 545 -30.33 -9.37 -2.72
C GLU A 545 -31.02 -10.21 -3.78
N ARG A 546 -30.73 -9.95 -5.06
CA ARG A 546 -31.34 -10.68 -6.17
C ARG A 546 -30.86 -12.14 -6.24
N ILE A 547 -29.58 -12.38 -5.98
CA ILE A 547 -28.94 -13.70 -6.19
C ILE A 547 -29.02 -14.57 -4.93
N LEU A 548 -28.68 -14.02 -3.77
CA LEU A 548 -28.56 -14.75 -2.51
C LEU A 548 -29.81 -14.62 -1.63
N GLY A 549 -30.64 -13.61 -1.91
CA GLY A 549 -31.82 -13.27 -1.12
C GLY A 549 -31.54 -12.24 -0.02
N PRO A 550 -32.60 -11.67 0.58
CA PRO A 550 -32.51 -10.54 1.49
C PRO A 550 -31.92 -10.88 2.88
N ASP A 551 -31.98 -12.15 3.30
CA ASP A 551 -31.52 -12.64 4.60
C ASP A 551 -30.15 -13.34 4.55
N HIS A 552 -29.51 -13.46 3.37
CA HIS A 552 -28.18 -14.08 3.29
C HIS A 552 -27.13 -13.28 4.09
N PRO A 553 -26.18 -13.92 4.81
CA PRO A 553 -25.16 -13.23 5.60
C PRO A 553 -24.41 -12.11 4.85
N ASP A 554 -24.00 -12.35 3.60
CA ASP A 554 -23.32 -11.37 2.74
C ASP A 554 -24.23 -10.19 2.34
N THR A 555 -25.52 -10.44 2.15
CA THR A 555 -26.51 -9.38 1.87
C THR A 555 -26.66 -8.49 3.12
N LEU A 556 -26.72 -9.09 4.30
CA LEU A 556 -26.80 -8.38 5.57
C LEU A 556 -25.49 -7.64 5.91
N GLU A 557 -24.35 -8.15 5.49
CA GLU A 557 -23.07 -7.42 5.52
C GLU A 557 -23.08 -6.21 4.58
N SER A 558 -23.69 -6.33 3.41
CA SER A 558 -23.82 -5.22 2.46
C SER A 558 -24.69 -4.09 3.03
N CYS A 559 -25.72 -4.44 3.82
CA CYS A 559 -26.50 -3.45 4.58
C CYS A 559 -25.63 -2.68 5.59
N HIS A 560 -24.70 -3.35 6.26
CA HIS A 560 -23.73 -2.71 7.17
C HIS A 560 -22.71 -1.82 6.47
N GLY A 561 -22.28 -2.20 5.26
CA GLY A 561 -21.41 -1.38 4.43
C GLY A 561 -22.10 -0.10 3.99
N LEU A 562 -23.32 -0.21 3.45
CA LEU A 562 -24.08 0.91 2.88
C LEU A 562 -24.60 1.91 3.92
N GLN A 563 -24.96 1.48 5.14
CA GLN A 563 -25.50 2.42 6.14
C GLN A 563 -24.51 3.53 6.53
N GLN A 564 -23.20 3.27 6.50
CA GLN A 564 -22.18 4.26 6.87
C GLN A 564 -22.15 5.48 5.93
N PRO A 565 -21.99 5.33 4.60
CA PRO A 565 -22.06 6.46 3.69
C PRO A 565 -23.43 7.15 3.72
N LEU A 566 -24.53 6.42 3.89
CA LEU A 566 -25.86 7.03 4.01
C LEU A 566 -25.99 7.96 5.22
N PHE A 567 -25.48 7.56 6.40
CA PHE A 567 -25.43 8.45 7.56
C PHE A 567 -24.62 9.71 7.27
N ARG A 568 -23.46 9.58 6.59
CA ARG A 568 -22.61 10.73 6.25
C ARG A 568 -23.24 11.67 5.22
N MET A 569 -24.10 11.16 4.35
CA MET A 569 -24.92 11.96 3.44
C MET A 569 -26.17 12.57 4.10
N GLY A 570 -26.46 12.27 5.36
CA GLY A 570 -27.66 12.73 6.06
C GLY A 570 -28.93 11.92 5.75
N ARG A 571 -28.84 10.83 4.99
CA ARG A 571 -29.94 9.89 4.68
C ARG A 571 -30.20 8.93 5.86
N LYS A 572 -30.50 9.52 7.01
CA LYS A 572 -30.54 8.84 8.33
C LYS A 572 -31.59 7.73 8.43
N ASP A 573 -32.79 7.96 7.89
CA ASP A 573 -33.87 6.97 7.97
C ASP A 573 -33.58 5.73 7.11
N GLU A 574 -32.97 5.91 5.93
CA GLU A 574 -32.54 4.81 5.07
C GLU A 574 -31.42 3.99 5.74
N ALA A 575 -30.43 4.67 6.31
CA ALA A 575 -29.35 4.02 7.06
C ALA A 575 -29.88 3.22 8.26
N LEU A 576 -30.82 3.79 9.03
CA LEU A 576 -31.44 3.11 10.15
C LEU A 576 -32.27 1.89 9.72
N ALA A 577 -32.97 1.98 8.59
CA ALA A 577 -33.71 0.84 8.04
C ALA A 577 -32.77 -0.33 7.69
N LEU A 578 -31.61 -0.06 7.08
CA LEU A 578 -30.59 -1.07 6.80
C LEU A 578 -29.99 -1.67 8.07
N LEU A 579 -29.74 -0.86 9.11
CA LEU A 579 -29.26 -1.36 10.40
C LEU A 579 -30.27 -2.29 11.08
N ARG A 580 -31.56 -1.90 11.13
CA ARG A 580 -32.63 -2.76 11.67
C ARG A 580 -32.66 -4.09 10.94
N ARG A 581 -32.65 -4.04 9.60
CA ARG A 581 -32.65 -5.24 8.76
C ARG A 581 -31.45 -6.14 9.03
N ALA A 582 -30.24 -5.59 9.11
CA ALA A 582 -29.04 -6.37 9.37
C ALA A 582 -29.05 -7.00 10.77
N ALA A 583 -29.44 -6.24 11.79
CA ALA A 583 -29.55 -6.71 13.17
C ALA A 583 -30.58 -7.84 13.33
N ASP A 584 -31.78 -7.66 12.75
CA ASP A 584 -32.84 -8.67 12.81
C ASP A 584 -32.55 -9.88 11.94
N GLY A 585 -32.03 -9.68 10.72
CA GLY A 585 -31.67 -10.76 9.80
C GLY A 585 -30.59 -11.65 10.38
N ARG A 586 -29.49 -11.08 10.89
CA ARG A 586 -28.39 -11.87 11.47
C ARG A 586 -28.82 -12.60 12.73
N ARG A 587 -29.65 -11.97 13.56
CA ARG A 587 -30.25 -12.64 14.73
C ARG A 587 -31.08 -13.85 14.33
N ARG A 588 -31.85 -13.78 13.24
CA ARG A 588 -32.66 -14.91 12.74
C ARG A 588 -31.81 -16.02 12.12
N VAL A 589 -30.80 -15.66 11.33
CA VAL A 589 -30.03 -16.60 10.50
C VAL A 589 -28.86 -17.23 11.25
N LEU A 590 -28.10 -16.43 12.01
CA LEU A 590 -26.91 -16.89 12.73
C LEU A 590 -27.23 -17.32 14.17
N GLY A 591 -28.33 -16.82 14.74
CA GLY A 591 -28.72 -17.05 16.13
C GLY A 591 -28.58 -15.81 17.01
N VAL A 592 -29.10 -15.90 18.23
CA VAL A 592 -29.12 -14.80 19.21
C VAL A 592 -27.80 -14.61 19.94
N ASP A 593 -26.97 -15.66 19.98
CA ASP A 593 -25.68 -15.76 20.64
C ASP A 593 -24.49 -15.54 19.69
N ASP A 594 -24.74 -15.45 18.38
CA ASP A 594 -23.70 -15.20 17.39
C ASP A 594 -23.03 -13.81 17.59
N PRO A 595 -21.68 -13.72 17.61
CA PRO A 595 -20.97 -12.48 17.80
C PRO A 595 -21.28 -11.39 16.77
N ASN A 596 -21.55 -11.74 15.50
CA ASN A 596 -21.87 -10.80 14.44
C ASN A 596 -23.31 -10.29 14.55
N ALA A 597 -24.25 -11.15 14.96
CA ALA A 597 -25.62 -10.73 15.30
C ALA A 597 -25.62 -9.73 16.46
N LEU A 598 -24.87 -10.02 17.53
CA LEU A 598 -24.72 -9.12 18.67
C LEU A 598 -24.04 -7.80 18.30
N LYS A 599 -22.99 -7.84 17.45
CA LYS A 599 -22.34 -6.64 16.92
C LYS A 599 -23.33 -5.76 16.13
N SER A 600 -24.17 -6.37 15.30
CA SER A 600 -25.17 -5.66 14.49
C SER A 600 -26.23 -4.98 15.36
N ARG A 601 -26.68 -5.67 16.41
CA ARG A 601 -27.61 -5.10 17.40
C ARG A 601 -26.96 -3.96 18.21
N ALA A 602 -25.69 -4.09 18.59
CA ALA A 602 -24.96 -3.01 19.24
C ALA A 602 -24.84 -1.76 18.34
N MET A 603 -24.61 -1.94 17.03
CA MET A 603 -24.63 -0.83 16.06
C MET A 603 -26.03 -0.20 15.91
N LEU A 604 -27.10 -1.00 16.00
CA LEU A 604 -28.46 -0.49 15.98
C LEU A 604 -28.76 0.44 17.18
N ILE A 605 -28.28 0.13 18.39
CA ILE A 605 -28.43 1.01 19.58
C ILE A 605 -27.99 2.43 19.24
N GLU A 606 -26.83 2.56 18.59
CA GLU A 606 -26.30 3.85 18.21
C GLU A 606 -27.10 4.52 17.09
N GLY A 607 -27.53 3.75 16.08
CA GLY A 607 -28.38 4.25 15.01
C GLY A 607 -29.68 4.85 15.56
N LEU A 608 -30.27 4.21 16.58
CA LEU A 608 -31.46 4.71 17.26
C LEU A 608 -31.19 6.04 17.99
N ALA A 609 -30.04 6.16 18.68
CA ALA A 609 -29.64 7.41 19.33
C ALA A 609 -29.39 8.56 18.33
N VAL A 610 -28.71 8.27 17.21
CA VAL A 610 -28.39 9.27 16.17
C VAL A 610 -29.64 9.75 15.40
N CYS A 611 -30.63 8.86 15.26
CA CYS A 611 -31.91 9.12 14.60
C CYS A 611 -33.04 9.53 15.56
N ASP A 612 -32.72 9.81 16.82
CA ASP A 612 -33.65 10.30 17.84
C ASP A 612 -34.87 9.37 18.05
N LYS A 613 -34.63 8.06 18.09
CA LYS A 613 -35.64 7.01 18.29
C LYS A 613 -35.65 6.49 19.73
N GLU A 614 -35.97 7.38 20.68
CA GLU A 614 -35.86 7.13 22.12
C GLU A 614 -36.66 5.90 22.60
N GLU A 615 -37.92 5.77 22.18
CA GLU A 615 -38.79 4.67 22.60
C GLU A 615 -38.24 3.28 22.21
N GLU A 616 -37.74 3.15 20.97
CA GLU A 616 -37.14 1.90 20.51
C GLU A 616 -35.77 1.65 21.16
N PHE A 617 -34.99 2.71 21.39
CA PHE A 617 -33.72 2.63 22.10
C PHE A 617 -33.91 2.07 23.51
N ASP A 618 -34.86 2.62 24.28
CA ASP A 618 -35.13 2.19 25.65
C ASP A 618 -35.65 0.74 25.71
N ARG A 619 -36.45 0.33 24.72
CA ARG A 619 -36.99 -1.03 24.62
C ARG A 619 -35.92 -2.07 24.26
N THR A 620 -34.95 -1.74 23.41
CA THR A 620 -34.06 -2.74 22.78
C THR A 620 -32.63 -2.78 23.35
N SER A 621 -32.12 -1.65 23.86
CA SER A 621 -30.73 -1.52 24.26
C SER A 621 -30.38 -2.32 25.53
N PRO A 622 -31.18 -2.31 26.61
CA PRO A 622 -30.87 -3.06 27.83
C PRO A 622 -30.70 -4.56 27.58
N GLN A 623 -31.64 -5.18 26.84
CA GLN A 623 -31.57 -6.59 26.47
C GLN A 623 -30.33 -6.90 25.63
N THR A 624 -29.98 -6.01 24.69
CA THR A 624 -28.80 -6.21 23.83
C THR A 624 -27.50 -6.21 24.64
N ILE A 625 -27.38 -5.34 25.65
CA ILE A 625 -26.22 -5.30 26.54
C ILE A 625 -26.14 -6.55 27.42
N GLU A 626 -27.28 -7.01 27.93
CA GLU A 626 -27.37 -8.25 28.70
C GLU A 626 -26.94 -9.45 27.86
N ASP A 627 -27.49 -9.59 26.65
CA ASP A 627 -27.13 -10.67 25.72
C ASP A 627 -25.65 -10.64 25.36
N CYS A 628 -25.09 -9.46 25.05
CA CYS A 628 -23.65 -9.32 24.79
C CYS A 628 -22.81 -9.78 25.98
N THR A 629 -23.21 -9.38 27.19
CA THR A 629 -22.49 -9.74 28.43
C THR A 629 -22.60 -11.24 28.71
N ARG A 630 -23.77 -11.83 28.47
CA ARG A 630 -24.06 -13.25 28.71
C ARG A 630 -23.30 -14.15 27.74
N PHE A 631 -23.34 -13.85 26.44
CA PHE A 631 -22.81 -14.75 25.40
C PHE A 631 -21.34 -14.48 25.05
N LEU A 632 -20.90 -13.22 25.10
CA LEU A 632 -19.52 -12.85 24.72
C LEU A 632 -18.62 -12.56 25.93
N SER A 633 -19.16 -12.51 27.15
CA SER A 633 -18.55 -11.95 28.37
C SER A 633 -18.53 -10.42 28.41
N ALA A 634 -18.38 -9.86 29.62
CA ALA A 634 -18.31 -8.42 29.85
C ALA A 634 -17.07 -7.74 29.22
N ASN A 635 -15.97 -8.48 29.06
CA ASN A 635 -14.69 -7.98 28.57
C ASN A 635 -14.56 -8.03 27.05
N HIS A 636 -15.50 -8.67 26.35
CA HIS A 636 -15.43 -8.78 24.90
C HIS A 636 -15.61 -7.42 24.21
N PRO A 637 -14.87 -7.13 23.11
CA PRO A 637 -14.92 -5.83 22.44
C PRO A 637 -16.33 -5.37 22.06
N THR A 638 -17.18 -6.29 21.59
CA THR A 638 -18.59 -6.01 21.27
C THR A 638 -19.39 -5.59 22.51
N SER A 639 -19.22 -6.28 23.65
CA SER A 639 -19.93 -5.98 24.90
C SER A 639 -19.55 -4.63 25.48
N ILE A 640 -18.27 -4.27 25.42
CA ILE A 640 -17.79 -2.94 25.83
C ILE A 640 -18.33 -1.86 24.89
N SER A 641 -18.36 -2.15 23.59
CA SER A 641 -18.88 -1.22 22.58
C SER A 641 -20.38 -0.99 22.74
N ALA A 642 -21.17 -2.04 22.98
CA ALA A 642 -22.60 -1.96 23.27
C ALA A 642 -22.89 -1.06 24.50
N ARG A 643 -22.13 -1.25 25.59
CA ARG A 643 -22.25 -0.40 26.79
C ARG A 643 -21.85 1.05 26.54
N HIS A 644 -20.82 1.27 25.71
CA HIS A 644 -20.40 2.61 25.31
C HIS A 644 -21.50 3.35 24.53
N VAL A 645 -22.04 2.73 23.48
CA VAL A 645 -23.07 3.37 22.65
C VAL A 645 -24.39 3.54 23.39
N TYR A 646 -24.68 2.66 24.36
CA TYR A 646 -25.79 2.86 25.28
C TYR A 646 -25.59 4.10 26.16
N ALA A 647 -24.43 4.26 26.81
CA ALA A 647 -24.14 5.45 27.60
C ALA A 647 -24.22 6.73 26.77
N PHE A 648 -23.73 6.68 25.52
CA PHE A 648 -23.86 7.78 24.56
C PHE A 648 -25.33 8.08 24.25
N GLY A 649 -26.15 7.07 23.96
CA GLY A 649 -27.58 7.26 23.67
C GLY A 649 -28.36 7.84 24.85
N VAL A 650 -28.14 7.32 26.07
CA VAL A 650 -28.75 7.85 27.31
C VAL A 650 -28.41 9.34 27.48
N TYR A 651 -27.15 9.72 27.28
CA TYR A 651 -26.72 11.12 27.28
C TYR A 651 -27.39 11.94 26.17
N ARG A 652 -27.49 11.40 24.95
CA ARG A 652 -28.06 12.07 23.78
C ARG A 652 -29.54 12.40 23.96
N PHE A 653 -30.28 11.59 24.72
CA PHE A 653 -31.67 11.82 25.13
C PHE A 653 -31.78 12.71 26.38
N GLY A 654 -30.71 13.39 26.81
CA GLY A 654 -30.73 14.36 27.90
C GLY A 654 -30.67 13.76 29.31
N ARG A 655 -30.48 12.45 29.45
CA ARG A 655 -30.43 11.75 30.74
C ARG A 655 -29.01 11.70 31.31
N ALA A 656 -28.37 12.86 31.49
CA ALA A 656 -26.97 12.95 31.90
C ALA A 656 -26.67 12.28 33.26
N ILE A 657 -27.62 12.31 34.21
CA ILE A 657 -27.49 11.67 35.53
C ILE A 657 -27.36 10.14 35.40
N GLU A 658 -28.11 9.53 34.48
CA GLU A 658 -28.04 8.09 34.22
C GLU A 658 -26.79 7.72 33.40
N ALA A 659 -26.40 8.58 32.45
CA ALA A 659 -25.24 8.34 31.58
C ALA A 659 -23.90 8.36 32.33
N GLU A 660 -23.76 9.16 33.38
CA GLU A 660 -22.50 9.37 34.12
C GLU A 660 -21.90 8.07 34.70
N PRO A 661 -22.62 7.28 35.51
CA PRO A 661 -22.07 6.04 36.06
C PRO A 661 -21.79 4.99 34.97
N LEU A 662 -22.58 4.99 33.88
CA LEU A 662 -22.35 4.12 32.73
C LEU A 662 -21.05 4.48 32.00
N ALA A 663 -20.84 5.76 31.69
CA ALA A 663 -19.66 6.25 31.02
C ALA A 663 -18.38 6.01 31.86
N ARG A 664 -18.42 6.23 33.18
CA ARG A 664 -17.27 5.93 34.07
C ARG A 664 -16.92 4.45 34.09
N ARG A 665 -17.91 3.55 34.14
CA ARG A 665 -17.67 2.10 34.11
C ARG A 665 -17.04 1.65 32.79
N VAL A 666 -17.54 2.16 31.66
CA VAL A 666 -16.99 1.87 30.33
C VAL A 666 -15.55 2.40 30.22
N LEU A 667 -15.27 3.59 30.77
CA LEU A 667 -13.93 4.16 30.77
C LEU A 667 -12.95 3.26 31.53
N ALA A 668 -13.29 2.86 32.75
CA ALA A 668 -12.45 1.98 33.57
C ALA A 668 -12.18 0.62 32.88
N ASP A 669 -13.20 0.03 32.26
CA ASP A 669 -13.04 -1.22 31.50
C ASP A 669 -12.10 -1.03 30.29
N ARG A 670 -12.24 0.06 29.52
CA ARG A 670 -11.36 0.33 28.37
C ARG A 670 -9.93 0.70 28.77
N GLU A 671 -9.73 1.46 29.83
CA GLU A 671 -8.39 1.77 30.35
C GLU A 671 -7.66 0.50 30.78
N ARG A 672 -8.35 -0.43 31.46
CA ARG A 672 -7.79 -1.70 31.90
C ARG A 672 -7.45 -2.64 30.73
N ILE A 673 -8.30 -2.70 29.70
CA ILE A 673 -8.18 -3.69 28.61
C ILE A 673 -7.33 -3.16 27.45
N GLN A 674 -7.51 -1.89 27.08
CA GLN A 674 -6.94 -1.30 25.86
C GLN A 674 -5.92 -0.20 26.15
N GLY A 675 -5.80 0.24 27.40
CA GLY A 675 -4.90 1.33 27.79
C GLY A 675 -5.54 2.72 27.70
N VAL A 676 -4.87 3.67 28.35
CA VAL A 676 -5.34 5.05 28.55
C VAL A 676 -5.32 5.90 27.28
N ASP A 677 -4.43 5.60 26.34
CA ASP A 677 -4.23 6.37 25.11
C ASP A 677 -4.95 5.75 23.89
N HIS A 678 -5.64 4.61 24.07
CA HIS A 678 -6.35 3.97 22.97
C HIS A 678 -7.54 4.84 22.49
N PRO A 679 -7.84 4.98 21.18
CA PRO A 679 -8.78 5.99 20.68
C PRO A 679 -10.20 5.74 21.13
N LYS A 680 -10.59 4.47 21.28
CA LYS A 680 -11.89 4.13 21.87
C LYS A 680 -11.96 4.51 23.35
N THR A 681 -10.84 4.50 24.09
CA THR A 681 -10.76 5.01 25.47
C THR A 681 -10.88 6.53 25.48
N LEU A 682 -10.15 7.22 24.62
CA LEU A 682 -10.23 8.68 24.43
C LEU A 682 -11.63 9.11 23.96
N GLY A 683 -12.33 8.28 23.19
CA GLY A 683 -13.72 8.46 22.81
C GLY A 683 -14.69 8.46 23.98
N VAL A 684 -14.49 7.56 24.95
CA VAL A 684 -15.29 7.53 26.19
C VAL A 684 -14.94 8.71 27.10
N LEU A 685 -13.67 9.13 27.16
CA LEU A 685 -13.28 10.36 27.88
C LEU A 685 -14.00 11.59 27.32
N HIS A 686 -14.09 11.72 26.00
CA HIS A 686 -14.84 12.80 25.36
C HIS A 686 -16.32 12.78 25.75
N LEU A 687 -16.97 11.60 25.71
CA LEU A 687 -18.35 11.41 26.17
C LEU A 687 -18.50 11.83 27.64
N LEU A 688 -17.64 11.34 28.52
CA LEU A 688 -17.67 11.67 29.95
C LEU A 688 -17.46 13.17 30.20
N GLY A 689 -16.60 13.83 29.44
CA GLY A 689 -16.46 15.28 29.47
C GLY A 689 -17.77 16.01 29.12
N GLY A 690 -18.55 15.48 28.18
CA GLY A 690 -19.85 16.05 27.79
C GLY A 690 -20.91 15.81 28.86
N VAL A 691 -20.97 14.60 29.39
CA VAL A 691 -21.88 14.23 30.48
C VAL A 691 -21.63 15.07 31.73
N THR A 692 -20.37 15.20 32.17
CA THR A 692 -19.99 16.01 33.35
C THR A 692 -20.29 17.50 33.15
N ALA A 693 -20.06 18.03 31.93
CA ALA A 693 -20.46 19.39 31.57
C ALA A 693 -21.98 19.58 31.67
N ALA A 694 -22.78 18.64 31.17
CA ALA A 694 -24.25 18.70 31.26
C ALA A 694 -24.78 18.62 32.71
N LEU A 695 -24.01 17.99 33.62
CA LEU A 695 -24.29 17.99 35.05
C LEU A 695 -23.82 19.26 35.78
N GLY A 696 -23.22 20.22 35.08
CA GLY A 696 -22.69 21.45 35.66
C GLY A 696 -21.37 21.27 36.43
N GLN A 697 -20.71 20.12 36.30
CA GLN A 697 -19.43 19.80 36.96
C GLN A 697 -18.26 20.33 36.11
N TRP A 698 -18.23 21.65 35.90
CA TRP A 698 -17.38 22.27 34.89
C TRP A 698 -15.87 22.03 35.08
N ASP A 699 -15.36 22.09 36.32
CA ASP A 699 -13.93 21.86 36.58
C ASP A 699 -13.50 20.42 36.25
N GLU A 700 -14.35 19.44 36.54
CA GLU A 700 -14.10 18.05 36.15
C GLU A 700 -14.18 17.87 34.64
N ALA A 701 -15.18 18.46 33.99
CA ALA A 701 -15.33 18.43 32.53
C ALA A 701 -14.10 19.03 31.82
N ILE A 702 -13.58 20.16 32.31
CA ILE A 702 -12.35 20.78 31.79
C ILE A 702 -11.16 19.83 31.91
N ARG A 703 -10.96 19.23 33.08
CA ARG A 703 -9.83 18.31 33.33
C ARG A 703 -9.92 17.06 32.44
N ILE A 704 -11.09 16.46 32.30
CA ILE A 704 -11.32 15.29 31.45
C ILE A 704 -11.09 15.64 29.98
N THR A 705 -11.59 16.79 29.52
CA THR A 705 -11.45 17.22 28.13
C THR A 705 -9.99 17.53 27.78
N LYS A 706 -9.23 18.18 28.68
CA LYS A 706 -7.78 18.39 28.51
C LYS A 706 -7.03 17.06 28.37
N ARG A 707 -7.31 16.10 29.24
CA ARG A 707 -6.73 14.74 29.13
C ARG A 707 -7.06 14.07 27.79
N CYS A 708 -8.28 14.27 27.27
CA CYS A 708 -8.67 13.77 25.95
C CYS A 708 -7.89 14.43 24.81
N ILE A 709 -7.70 15.75 24.87
CA ILE A 709 -6.89 16.52 23.90
C ILE A 709 -5.46 15.99 23.91
N ASP A 710 -4.80 15.94 25.07
CA ASP A 710 -3.41 15.49 25.18
C ASP A 710 -3.20 14.10 24.57
N GLY A 711 -4.12 13.16 24.85
CA GLY A 711 -4.08 11.81 24.28
C GLY A 711 -4.30 11.79 22.77
N ARG A 712 -5.27 12.56 22.27
CA ARG A 712 -5.57 12.62 20.82
C ARG A 712 -4.47 13.34 20.05
N GLU A 713 -3.87 14.38 20.61
CA GLU A 713 -2.77 15.11 19.98
C GLU A 713 -1.52 14.25 19.83
N ARG A 714 -1.16 13.47 20.86
CA ARG A 714 -0.04 12.53 20.78
C ARG A 714 -0.20 11.50 19.67
N GLY A 715 -1.42 11.02 19.44
CA GLY A 715 -1.69 9.97 18.44
C GLY A 715 -2.00 10.49 17.03
N LEU A 716 -2.73 11.59 16.92
CA LEU A 716 -3.35 12.06 15.67
C LEU A 716 -2.82 13.43 15.19
N GLY A 717 -2.13 14.18 16.06
CA GLY A 717 -1.69 15.54 15.80
C GLY A 717 -2.77 16.62 16.02
N ALA A 718 -2.32 17.84 16.30
CA ALA A 718 -3.17 18.97 16.73
C ALA A 718 -4.27 19.38 15.74
N GLN A 719 -4.08 19.09 14.45
CA GLN A 719 -5.04 19.46 13.39
C GLN A 719 -6.05 18.35 13.09
N HIS A 720 -5.99 17.22 13.80
CA HIS A 720 -6.95 16.15 13.57
C HIS A 720 -8.38 16.59 13.98
N PRO A 721 -9.41 16.28 13.20
CA PRO A 721 -10.80 16.67 13.47
C PRO A 721 -11.33 16.31 14.86
N PHE A 722 -11.04 15.11 15.37
CA PHE A 722 -11.34 14.76 16.76
C PHE A 722 -10.60 15.58 17.82
N VAL A 723 -9.43 16.12 17.52
CA VAL A 723 -8.73 17.06 18.41
C VAL A 723 -9.45 18.41 18.38
N ILE A 724 -9.82 18.90 17.20
CA ILE A 724 -10.57 20.15 17.00
C ILE A 724 -11.93 20.09 17.72
N GLU A 725 -12.64 18.96 17.65
CA GLU A 725 -13.88 18.73 18.41
C GLU A 725 -13.64 18.78 19.93
N ALA A 726 -12.55 18.18 20.42
CA ALA A 726 -12.21 18.20 21.83
C ALA A 726 -11.83 19.62 22.31
N TYR A 727 -11.14 20.41 21.49
CA TYR A 727 -10.92 21.83 21.77
C TYR A 727 -12.21 22.63 21.81
N SER A 728 -13.13 22.39 20.87
CA SER A 728 -14.43 23.05 20.84
C SER A 728 -15.26 22.72 22.08
N GLN A 729 -15.19 21.48 22.56
CA GLN A 729 -15.77 21.08 23.84
C GLN A 729 -15.09 21.76 25.03
N LEU A 730 -13.76 21.89 25.03
CA LEU A 730 -13.03 22.58 26.10
C LEU A 730 -13.43 24.06 26.18
N ALA A 731 -13.55 24.74 25.03
CA ALA A 731 -14.05 26.12 24.97
C ALA A 731 -15.47 26.24 25.54
N HIS A 732 -16.35 25.27 25.24
CA HIS A 732 -17.69 25.20 25.82
C HIS A 732 -17.66 25.00 27.35
N CYS A 733 -16.84 24.08 27.86
CA CYS A 733 -16.68 23.85 29.29
C CYS A 733 -16.12 25.08 30.02
N LEU A 734 -15.17 25.80 29.42
CA LEU A 734 -14.62 27.05 29.96
C LEU A 734 -15.70 28.16 30.04
N ALA A 735 -16.50 28.30 28.98
CA ALA A 735 -17.63 29.25 28.98
C ALA A 735 -18.66 28.92 30.06
N GLY A 736 -19.00 27.63 30.23
CA GLY A 736 -19.88 27.13 31.29
C GLY A 736 -19.33 27.40 32.70
N ALA A 737 -18.01 27.26 32.89
CA ALA A 737 -17.30 27.61 34.13
C ALA A 737 -17.17 29.11 34.39
N ARG A 738 -17.75 29.98 33.54
CA ARG A 738 -17.61 31.45 33.59
C ARG A 738 -16.19 31.97 33.37
N ARG A 739 -15.31 31.17 32.76
CA ARG A 739 -13.94 31.55 32.34
C ARG A 739 -13.94 32.11 30.92
N ILE A 740 -14.66 33.22 30.73
CA ILE A 740 -15.03 33.74 29.40
C ILE A 740 -13.81 34.14 28.57
N GLU A 741 -12.82 34.81 29.16
CA GLU A 741 -11.61 35.23 28.44
C GLU A 741 -10.81 34.05 27.88
N GLU A 742 -10.68 32.97 28.66
CA GLU A 742 -10.00 31.74 28.22
C GLU A 742 -10.79 31.02 27.13
N ALA A 743 -12.13 30.96 27.27
CA ALA A 743 -13.01 30.39 26.25
C ALA A 743 -12.92 31.14 24.92
N GLN A 744 -12.95 32.48 24.95
CA GLN A 744 -12.80 33.32 23.77
C GLN A 744 -11.41 33.21 23.15
N SER A 745 -10.35 33.12 23.97
CA SER A 745 -8.98 32.91 23.47
C SER A 745 -8.88 31.60 22.69
N MET A 746 -9.38 30.51 23.27
CA MET A 746 -9.40 29.20 22.63
C MET A 746 -10.25 29.19 21.36
N ALA A 747 -11.44 29.79 21.40
CA ALA A 747 -12.32 29.88 20.24
C ALA A 747 -11.67 30.67 19.08
N ARG A 748 -10.92 31.74 19.38
CA ARG A 748 -10.15 32.52 18.39
C ARG A 748 -9.05 31.68 17.72
N GLU A 749 -8.38 30.85 18.50
CA GLU A 749 -7.30 29.97 18.01
C GLU A 749 -7.82 28.85 17.11
N ILE A 750 -8.93 28.21 17.49
CA ILE A 750 -9.44 27.05 16.74
C ILE A 750 -10.32 27.40 15.56
N LEU A 751 -10.97 28.57 15.53
CA LEU A 751 -11.93 28.92 14.48
C LEU A 751 -11.36 28.81 13.05
N PRO A 752 -10.14 29.30 12.74
CA PRO A 752 -9.56 29.12 11.40
C PRO A 752 -9.34 27.65 11.03
N LEU A 753 -9.02 26.79 12.01
CA LEU A 753 -8.88 25.36 11.81
C LEU A 753 -10.24 24.71 11.56
N CYS A 754 -11.26 25.06 12.34
CA CYS A 754 -12.64 24.60 12.15
C CYS A 754 -13.16 24.96 10.76
N GLU A 755 -12.99 26.21 10.31
CA GLU A 755 -13.45 26.68 9.01
C GLU A 755 -12.74 25.96 7.85
N ARG A 756 -11.43 25.75 7.98
CA ARG A 756 -10.62 25.09 6.95
C ARG A 756 -10.86 23.58 6.87
N ILE A 757 -11.04 22.91 8.01
CA ILE A 757 -11.02 21.44 8.09
C ILE A 757 -12.44 20.86 8.18
N LEU A 758 -13.33 21.49 8.94
CA LEU A 758 -14.71 21.03 9.14
C LEU A 758 -15.71 21.77 8.23
N GLY A 759 -15.34 22.97 7.79
CA GLY A 759 -16.17 23.85 6.98
C GLY A 759 -16.89 24.94 7.78
N PRO A 760 -17.36 26.00 7.10
CA PRO A 760 -17.93 27.19 7.74
C PRO A 760 -19.26 26.94 8.46
N ASP A 761 -20.01 25.92 8.04
CA ASP A 761 -21.35 25.60 8.56
C ASP A 761 -21.33 24.42 9.56
N HIS A 762 -20.15 23.87 9.85
CA HIS A 762 -20.05 22.76 10.80
C HIS A 762 -20.49 23.21 12.21
N PRO A 763 -21.20 22.37 12.99
CA PRO A 763 -21.70 22.75 14.32
C PRO A 763 -20.62 23.26 15.28
N GLU A 764 -19.42 22.68 15.22
CA GLU A 764 -18.27 23.15 16.03
C GLU A 764 -17.75 24.51 15.57
N THR A 765 -17.72 24.79 14.26
CA THR A 765 -17.41 26.12 13.71
C THR A 765 -18.44 27.14 14.20
N LEU A 766 -19.73 26.80 14.14
CA LEU A 766 -20.81 27.64 14.62
C LEU A 766 -20.78 27.84 16.15
N ARG A 767 -20.29 26.85 16.91
CA ARG A 767 -20.11 26.96 18.36
C ARG A 767 -18.95 27.89 18.70
N ALA A 768 -17.81 27.75 18.03
CA ALA A 768 -16.67 28.67 18.21
C ALA A 768 -17.08 30.12 17.91
N ARG A 769 -17.80 30.37 16.82
CA ARG A 769 -18.34 31.71 16.50
C ARG A 769 -19.30 32.23 17.57
N ARG A 770 -20.17 31.38 18.12
CA ARG A 770 -21.08 31.75 19.22
C ARG A 770 -20.32 32.16 20.48
N ILE A 771 -19.25 31.45 20.86
CA ILE A 771 -18.42 31.80 22.02
C ILE A 771 -17.70 33.14 21.81
N LEU A 772 -17.31 33.47 20.58
CA LEU A 772 -16.70 34.77 20.27
C LEU A 772 -17.69 35.93 20.24
N ALA A 773 -18.99 35.64 20.08
CA ALA A 773 -20.05 36.63 20.06
C ALA A 773 -20.64 36.94 21.46
N THR A 774 -20.34 36.11 22.46
CA THR A 774 -20.66 36.29 23.89
C THR A 774 -19.51 36.92 24.63
#